data_AF-A0A1H8ESX1-F1
#
_entry.id   AF-A0A1H8ESX1-F1
#
_cell.length_a   1.000
_cell.length_b   1.000
_cell.length_c   1.000
_cell.angle_alpha   90.00
_cell.angle_beta   90.00
_cell.angle_gamma   90.00
#
_symmetry.space_group_name_H-M   'P 1'
#
loop_
_entity.id
_entity.type
_entity.pdbx_description
1 polymer ?
#
loop_
_entity_poly.entity_id
_entity_poly.type
_entity_poly.pdbx_seq_one_letter_code
_entity_poly.pdbx_strand_id
1 'polypeptide(L)'
;MKDAIAAEWLKFRTLRSNLYLLISALLAVGLSAGVAFLVARGFDAQRGADLRRFDSLGDGLGTGLPFAYLVVGAMGAFSITTEYGTGHINTSLTAVPARHAFLLAKMPVLAAVSLVVGQVLVFGMHFATMAVLGARADTVLLDGQTLGASLSEPGVLAGLLITGASMPLVALIGLGLGTAIRSTAGTLVALILVLLILPAAAQTLPRPLGSQIGAHLIGALPGQIAADGLLTPLAAGALLAAYTVAALAAAAVAIALRGRRLRPLLAGTAATILLVGVTPAAAAPTPDSELTWKPCDKLLCSEIRVPVDWAEPQGRTITLPLAMLPHTGRRHRIGVLFSIPGGPGGSGVEDLERRAGSFAQIRDRFDVVSLLPRNGVELGALDQNCLTTGPWITVPDSEREWAALARSNRAAAERCRAADPELFGHLDSVSFARDIDAIRSAMGERQFTFMATSYGGVPGLAYARLFPSRVRAMYLDGTVNPLRDKSEEDRARYALMEAQFARFSQWCANDSACALHGRDVGTVWNGLRSAADRSPVPAEKGVAYSGFDIAVAAMPDLVTPGADNARWKELAQAIRRAENGDATGFSDYVKAGTLGSLKTPSFVGMNMTHCLDGIRYRDYAEYRRLRALGERIAPHLYDSELWHPLGCVGWPEPARKPAAPLPVDQLPPFVGAGTWTDYADTADLALRVPGSGTIRYEGQGHGLYHTGDPCTIAYANRYFIDLRVPPLNTVCRPES
;
A
#
# COMPACT_ATOMS: atom_id res chain seq x y z
N MET A 1 14.02 30.45 47.86
CA MET A 1 13.59 30.03 46.51
C MET A 1 13.16 31.21 45.65
N LYS A 2 12.26 32.10 46.12
CA LYS A 2 11.84 33.31 45.36
C LYS A 2 13.01 34.17 44.90
N ASP A 3 13.94 34.49 45.80
CA ASP A 3 15.12 35.33 45.45
C ASP A 3 16.06 34.63 44.47
N ALA A 4 16.18 33.30 44.55
CA ALA A 4 16.98 32.52 43.61
C ALA A 4 16.36 32.55 42.20
N ILE A 5 15.04 32.40 42.08
CA ILE A 5 14.32 32.52 40.80
C ILE A 5 14.48 33.94 40.22
N ALA A 6 14.36 34.97 41.06
CA ALA A 6 14.56 36.36 40.64
C ALA A 6 15.99 36.63 40.15
N ALA A 7 17.00 36.07 40.82
CA ALA A 7 18.38 36.15 40.39
C ALA A 7 18.62 35.44 39.03
N GLU A 8 18.01 34.27 38.84
CA GLU A 8 18.10 33.53 37.57
C GLU A 8 17.41 34.26 36.42
N TRP A 9 16.28 34.92 36.68
CA TRP A 9 15.64 35.80 35.69
C TRP A 9 16.57 36.96 35.27
N LEU A 10 17.23 37.61 36.24
CA LEU A 10 18.15 38.71 35.96
C LEU A 10 19.36 38.24 35.14
N LYS A 11 19.96 37.10 35.49
CA LYS A 11 21.05 36.48 34.71
C LYS A 11 20.61 36.14 33.30
N PHE A 12 19.46 35.47 33.16
CA PHE A 12 18.94 35.05 31.87
C PHE A 12 18.78 36.25 30.92
N ARG A 13 18.19 37.35 31.42
CA ARG A 13 17.96 38.59 30.66
C ARG A 13 19.25 39.34 30.31
N THR A 14 20.27 39.27 31.15
CA THR A 14 21.53 40.03 30.96
C THR A 14 22.57 39.27 30.12
N LEU A 15 22.41 37.96 29.94
CA LEU A 15 23.29 37.13 29.13
C LEU A 15 23.10 37.43 27.63
N ARG A 16 24.07 38.12 27.01
CA ARG A 16 24.01 38.48 25.58
C ARG A 16 23.83 37.28 24.66
N SER A 17 24.38 36.11 25.01
CA SER A 17 24.20 34.89 24.22
C SER A 17 22.73 34.42 24.18
N ASN A 18 21.93 34.65 25.22
CA ASN A 18 20.49 34.35 25.18
C ASN A 18 19.77 35.28 24.22
N LEU A 19 20.14 36.58 24.20
CA LEU A 19 19.58 37.51 23.23
C LEU A 19 19.92 37.10 21.78
N TYR A 20 21.18 36.74 21.51
CA TYR A 20 21.57 36.25 20.17
C TYR A 20 20.88 34.95 19.80
N LEU A 21 20.67 34.03 20.75
CA LEU A 21 19.89 32.82 20.50
C LEU A 21 18.44 33.15 20.13
N LEU A 22 17.78 34.03 20.88
CA LEU A 22 16.41 34.45 20.58
C LEU A 22 16.30 35.13 19.21
N ILE A 23 17.26 35.98 18.85
CA ILE A 23 17.33 36.58 17.50
C ILE A 23 17.55 35.50 16.44
N SER A 24 18.47 34.56 16.68
CA SER A 24 18.75 33.46 15.76
C SER A 24 17.55 32.52 15.59
N ALA A 25 16.67 32.42 16.59
CA ALA A 25 15.45 31.63 16.51
C ALA A 25 14.52 32.11 15.39
N LEU A 26 14.57 33.39 15.02
CA LEU A 26 13.84 33.93 13.86
C LEU A 26 14.29 33.31 12.53
N LEU A 27 15.51 32.75 12.46
CA LEU A 27 15.95 31.97 11.30
C LEU A 27 15.08 30.72 11.10
N ALA A 28 14.46 30.15 12.14
CA ALA A 28 13.50 29.05 11.99
C ALA A 28 12.31 29.47 11.11
N VAL A 29 11.78 30.68 11.35
CA VAL A 29 10.69 31.27 10.55
C VAL A 29 11.15 31.48 9.11
N GLY A 30 12.35 32.03 8.91
CA GLY A 30 12.94 32.22 7.59
C GLY A 30 13.18 30.90 6.84
N LEU A 31 13.61 29.84 7.53
CA LEU A 31 13.82 28.51 6.96
C LEU A 31 12.49 27.87 6.51
N SER A 32 11.45 27.92 7.34
CA SER A 32 10.12 27.43 6.97
C SER A 32 9.56 28.20 5.77
N ALA A 33 9.64 29.53 5.78
CA ALA A 33 9.24 30.38 4.67
C ALA A 33 10.05 30.10 3.39
N GLY A 34 11.36 29.87 3.52
CA GLY A 34 12.25 29.56 2.40
C GLY A 34 11.92 28.22 1.73
N VAL A 35 11.63 27.18 2.52
CA VAL A 35 11.18 25.89 1.99
C VAL A 35 9.80 26.02 1.35
N ALA A 36 8.87 26.72 2.00
CA ALA A 36 7.56 27.02 1.42
C ALA A 36 7.70 27.76 0.08
N PHE A 37 8.68 28.67 -0.05
CA PHE A 37 8.95 29.38 -1.30
C PHE A 37 9.47 28.45 -2.39
N LEU A 38 10.39 27.55 -2.06
CA LEU A 38 10.89 26.55 -3.02
C LEU A 38 9.76 25.62 -3.49
N VAL A 39 8.90 25.17 -2.57
CA VAL A 39 7.73 24.34 -2.89
C VAL A 39 6.72 25.13 -3.72
N ALA A 40 6.37 26.35 -3.35
CA ALA A 40 5.46 27.21 -4.12
C ALA A 40 5.99 27.47 -5.54
N ARG A 41 7.29 27.73 -5.69
CA ARG A 41 7.92 27.92 -7.01
C ARG A 41 7.90 26.63 -7.84
N GLY A 42 8.16 25.48 -7.21
CA GLY A 42 8.06 24.19 -7.85
C GLY A 42 6.62 23.88 -8.28
N PHE A 43 5.65 24.19 -7.42
CA PHE A 43 4.23 24.04 -7.66
C PHE A 43 3.77 24.90 -8.85
N ASP A 44 4.15 26.18 -8.91
CA ASP A 44 3.81 27.08 -10.01
C ASP A 44 4.43 26.69 -11.35
N ALA A 45 5.56 25.99 -11.34
CA ALA A 45 6.24 25.53 -12.54
C ALA A 45 5.57 24.31 -13.21
N GLN A 46 4.63 23.66 -12.53
CA GLN A 46 3.97 22.42 -12.96
C GLN A 46 2.61 22.74 -13.60
N ARG A 47 2.12 21.88 -14.50
CA ARG A 47 0.78 22.00 -15.12
C ARG A 47 0.06 20.67 -15.12
N GLY A 48 -1.26 20.67 -14.95
CA GLY A 48 -2.09 19.47 -15.08
C GLY A 48 -1.95 18.48 -13.91
N ALA A 49 -1.82 17.18 -14.21
CA ALA A 49 -1.84 16.10 -13.20
C ALA A 49 -0.62 16.10 -12.26
N ASP A 50 0.49 16.72 -12.66
CA ASP A 50 1.71 16.77 -11.85
C ASP A 50 1.63 17.79 -10.70
N LEU A 51 0.66 18.74 -10.75
CA LEU A 51 0.39 19.70 -9.67
C LEU A 51 -0.04 19.03 -8.35
N ARG A 52 -0.64 17.83 -8.42
CA ARG A 52 -1.23 17.15 -7.26
C ARG A 52 -0.36 16.03 -6.68
N ARG A 53 0.89 15.87 -7.17
CA ARG A 53 1.90 14.91 -6.69
C ARG A 53 2.86 15.50 -5.63
N PHE A 54 2.70 16.77 -5.25
CA PHE A 54 3.53 17.37 -4.20
C PHE A 54 3.20 16.76 -2.84
N ASP A 55 4.22 16.62 -1.99
CA ASP A 55 4.01 16.31 -0.57
C ASP A 55 3.42 17.56 0.11
N SER A 56 2.37 17.35 0.92
CA SER A 56 1.80 18.42 1.73
C SER A 56 2.86 19.01 2.67
N LEU A 57 2.87 20.34 2.80
CA LEU A 57 3.64 21.00 3.87
C LEU A 57 2.91 20.97 5.22
N GLY A 58 1.69 20.43 5.26
CA GLY A 58 0.88 20.27 6.47
C GLY A 58 0.74 21.60 7.23
N ASP A 59 1.03 21.56 8.53
CA ASP A 59 1.03 22.72 9.43
C ASP A 59 2.14 23.76 9.14
N GLY A 60 3.01 23.51 8.16
CA GLY A 60 4.06 24.43 7.74
C GLY A 60 5.23 24.57 8.70
N LEU A 61 5.35 23.70 9.71
CA LEU A 61 6.46 23.71 10.67
C LEU A 61 7.72 23.04 10.11
N GLY A 62 7.55 21.96 9.35
CA GLY A 62 8.54 21.30 8.49
C GLY A 62 9.98 21.35 9.00
N THR A 63 10.89 21.88 8.18
CA THR A 63 12.34 21.98 8.45
C THR A 63 12.71 23.05 9.50
N GLY A 64 11.80 23.97 9.85
CA GLY A 64 12.06 25.01 10.84
C GLY A 64 11.99 24.49 12.28
N LEU A 65 11.12 23.51 12.54
CA LEU A 65 10.90 22.99 13.90
C LEU A 65 12.14 22.38 14.56
N PRO A 66 12.94 21.52 13.89
CA PRO A 66 14.17 20.98 14.49
C PRO A 66 15.20 22.07 14.84
N PHE A 67 15.27 23.14 14.04
CA PHE A 67 16.13 24.28 14.32
C PHE A 67 15.63 25.07 15.55
N ALA A 68 14.32 25.32 15.65
CA ALA A 68 13.72 25.95 16.82
C ALA A 68 13.99 25.13 18.10
N TYR A 69 13.86 23.80 18.04
CA TYR A 69 14.20 22.89 19.14
C TYR A 69 15.67 22.98 19.54
N LEU A 70 16.58 23.05 18.57
CA LEU A 70 18.00 23.22 18.85
C LEU A 70 18.30 24.54 19.56
N VAL A 71 17.71 25.65 19.11
CA VAL A 71 17.93 26.98 19.71
C VAL A 71 17.40 27.02 21.15
N VAL A 72 16.19 26.51 21.38
CA VAL A 72 15.59 26.45 22.71
C VAL A 72 16.34 25.48 23.64
N GLY A 73 16.78 24.34 23.13
CA GLY A 73 17.65 23.42 23.86
C GLY A 73 19.01 24.05 24.22
N ALA A 74 19.63 24.77 23.28
CA ALA A 74 20.89 25.49 23.49
C ALA A 74 20.75 26.60 24.53
N MET A 75 19.61 27.29 24.56
CA MET A 75 19.29 28.28 25.59
C MET A 75 19.24 27.64 26.99
N GLY A 76 18.65 26.45 27.10
CA GLY A 76 18.70 25.65 28.32
C GLY A 76 20.12 25.26 28.73
N ALA A 77 20.94 24.81 27.78
CA ALA A 77 22.34 24.49 28.01
C ALA A 77 23.13 25.72 28.51
N PHE A 78 22.99 26.87 27.85
CA PHE A 78 23.73 28.09 28.18
C PHE A 78 23.37 28.66 29.53
N SER A 79 22.14 28.42 30.00
CA SER A 79 21.71 28.83 31.35
C SER A 79 22.56 28.23 32.47
N ILE A 80 23.34 27.17 32.20
CA ILE A 80 24.24 26.55 33.16
C ILE A 80 25.69 26.46 32.67
N THR A 81 25.95 26.10 31.40
CA THR A 81 27.31 25.83 30.93
C THR A 81 28.17 27.10 30.82
N THR A 82 27.55 28.27 30.64
CA THR A 82 28.28 29.55 30.64
C THR A 82 28.87 29.89 32.01
N GLU A 83 28.18 29.53 33.10
CA GLU A 83 28.69 29.68 34.47
C GLU A 83 29.86 28.74 34.73
N TYR A 84 29.84 27.52 34.17
CA TYR A 84 30.99 26.61 34.21
C TYR A 84 32.17 27.14 33.39
N GLY A 85 31.92 27.62 32.17
CA GLY A 85 32.97 28.13 31.28
C GLY A 85 33.66 29.40 31.79
N THR A 86 32.94 30.25 32.53
CA THR A 86 33.48 31.49 33.13
C THR A 86 33.98 31.32 34.57
N GLY A 87 33.77 30.16 35.20
CA GLY A 87 34.09 29.92 36.60
C GLY A 87 33.12 30.55 37.61
N HIS A 88 32.13 31.31 37.15
CA HIS A 88 31.09 31.92 37.99
C HIS A 88 30.15 30.90 38.64
N ILE A 89 30.21 29.62 38.26
CA ILE A 89 29.47 28.56 38.95
C ILE A 89 29.79 28.51 40.45
N ASN A 90 31.03 28.85 40.85
CA ASN A 90 31.42 28.89 42.26
C ASN A 90 30.70 30.00 43.03
N THR A 91 30.56 31.19 42.44
CA THR A 91 29.86 32.32 43.10
C THR A 91 28.36 32.03 43.20
N SER A 92 27.75 31.46 42.15
CA SER A 92 26.37 31.00 42.18
C SER A 92 26.10 29.96 43.26
N LEU A 93 27.00 28.97 43.42
CA LEU A 93 26.86 27.93 44.44
C LEU A 93 27.19 28.42 45.86
N THR A 94 27.98 29.48 46.02
CA THR A 94 28.16 30.15 47.32
C THR A 94 26.88 30.89 47.72
N ALA A 95 26.22 31.57 46.77
CA ALA A 95 24.96 32.27 47.01
C ALA A 95 23.78 31.31 47.25
N VAL A 96 23.76 30.16 46.56
CA VAL A 96 22.76 29.09 46.74
C VAL A 96 23.47 27.76 47.04
N PRO A 97 23.84 27.51 48.32
CA PRO A 97 24.62 26.33 48.71
C PRO A 97 23.92 25.00 48.41
N ALA A 98 22.59 25.01 48.46
CA ALA A 98 21.76 23.87 48.09
C ALA A 98 21.73 23.73 46.56
N ARG A 99 22.63 22.92 46.01
CA ARG A 99 22.78 22.73 44.55
C ARG A 99 21.51 22.26 43.84
N HIS A 100 20.66 21.48 44.52
CA HIS A 100 19.35 21.09 43.99
C HIS A 100 18.41 22.29 43.91
N ALA A 101 18.42 23.17 44.92
CA ALA A 101 17.63 24.40 44.91
C ALA A 101 18.10 25.37 43.83
N PHE A 102 19.41 25.39 43.54
CA PHE A 102 19.99 26.15 42.44
C PHE A 102 19.48 25.67 41.06
N LEU A 103 19.46 24.35 40.81
CA LEU A 103 18.91 23.80 39.56
C LEU A 103 17.40 24.06 39.45
N LEU A 104 16.65 23.81 40.54
CA LEU A 104 15.20 24.06 40.60
C LEU A 104 14.84 25.53 40.38
N ALA A 105 15.68 26.47 40.78
CA ALA A 105 15.45 27.91 40.56
C ALA A 105 15.54 28.32 39.07
N LYS A 106 16.32 27.59 38.26
CA LYS A 106 16.46 27.87 36.81
C LYS A 106 15.27 27.36 35.99
N MET A 107 14.67 26.24 36.42
CA MET A 107 13.58 25.59 35.71
C MET A 107 12.37 26.50 35.41
N PRO A 108 11.78 27.24 36.37
CA PRO A 108 10.59 28.06 36.10
C PRO A 108 10.88 29.23 35.17
N VAL A 109 12.06 29.86 35.29
CA VAL A 109 12.51 30.93 34.39
C VAL A 109 12.61 30.41 32.96
N LEU A 110 13.33 29.29 32.80
CA LEU A 110 13.57 28.70 31.49
C LEU A 110 12.26 28.20 30.86
N ALA A 111 11.40 27.54 31.64
CA ALA A 111 10.12 27.04 31.18
C ALA A 111 9.19 28.18 30.73
N ALA A 112 9.08 29.25 31.52
CA ALA A 112 8.23 30.40 31.18
C ALA A 112 8.70 31.10 29.90
N VAL A 113 10.01 31.36 29.76
CA VAL A 113 10.55 31.99 28.55
C VAL A 113 10.36 31.08 27.34
N SER A 114 10.70 29.79 27.47
CA SER A 114 10.64 28.84 26.35
C SER A 114 9.22 28.58 25.89
N LEU A 115 8.22 28.68 26.78
CA LEU A 115 6.82 28.58 26.40
C LEU A 115 6.40 29.75 25.52
N VAL A 116 6.70 30.97 25.96
CA VAL A 116 6.35 32.19 25.19
C VAL A 116 7.08 32.21 23.85
N VAL A 117 8.39 32.00 23.87
CA VAL A 117 9.23 31.96 22.66
C VAL A 117 8.79 30.82 21.76
N GLY A 118 8.51 29.64 22.31
CA GLY A 118 8.04 28.47 21.59
C GLY A 118 6.75 28.73 20.83
N GLN A 119 5.74 29.30 21.50
CA GLN A 119 4.48 29.65 20.84
C GLN A 119 4.68 30.69 19.75
N VAL A 120 5.43 31.77 20.03
CA VAL A 120 5.70 32.81 19.02
C VAL A 120 6.40 32.24 17.79
N LEU A 121 7.38 31.34 17.97
CA LEU A 121 8.10 30.72 16.86
C LEU A 121 7.22 29.77 16.06
N VAL A 122 6.45 28.91 16.72
CA VAL A 122 5.58 27.93 16.05
C VAL A 122 4.50 28.62 15.21
N PHE A 123 3.80 29.60 15.79
CA PHE A 123 2.85 30.41 15.03
C PHE A 123 3.53 31.27 13.96
N GLY A 124 4.72 31.83 14.25
CA GLY A 124 5.50 32.58 13.28
C GLY A 124 5.88 31.75 12.06
N MET A 125 6.36 30.51 12.26
CA MET A 125 6.68 29.56 11.20
C MET A 125 5.43 29.21 10.38
N HIS A 126 4.33 28.87 11.05
CA HIS A 126 3.06 28.56 10.40
C HIS A 126 2.56 29.72 9.53
N PHE A 127 2.45 30.92 10.09
CA PHE A 127 1.97 32.10 9.36
C PHE A 127 2.90 32.49 8.23
N ALA A 128 4.22 32.38 8.40
CA ALA A 128 5.16 32.67 7.33
C ALA A 128 5.03 31.66 6.18
N THR A 129 4.89 30.36 6.48
CA THR A 129 4.63 29.32 5.48
C THR A 129 3.32 29.58 4.73
N MET A 130 2.22 29.84 5.45
CA MET A 130 0.91 30.11 4.84
C MET A 130 0.90 31.40 4.02
N ALA A 131 1.61 32.44 4.46
CA ALA A 131 1.75 33.69 3.71
C ALA A 131 2.50 33.49 2.39
N VAL A 132 3.51 32.60 2.38
CA VAL A 132 4.28 32.27 1.16
C VAL A 132 3.46 31.41 0.20
N LEU A 133 2.72 30.41 0.72
CA LEU A 133 1.85 29.58 -0.11
C LEU A 133 0.67 30.38 -0.70
N GLY A 134 0.09 31.30 0.08
CA GLY A 134 -1.07 32.08 -0.31
C GLY A 134 -2.25 31.18 -0.66
N ALA A 135 -2.99 31.50 -1.73
CA ALA A 135 -4.12 30.69 -2.20
C ALA A 135 -3.76 29.25 -2.61
N ARG A 136 -2.47 28.93 -2.78
CA ARG A 136 -2.03 27.57 -3.09
C ARG A 136 -2.25 26.62 -1.91
N ALA A 137 -2.23 27.14 -0.67
CA ALA A 137 -2.38 26.33 0.53
C ALA A 137 -3.66 25.48 0.46
N ASP A 138 -4.78 26.06 0.02
CA ASP A 138 -6.08 25.40 -0.09
C ASP A 138 -6.19 24.38 -1.24
N THR A 139 -5.11 24.16 -2.01
CA THR A 139 -5.15 23.21 -3.13
C THR A 139 -5.09 21.77 -2.61
N VAL A 140 -6.13 21.00 -2.94
CA VAL A 140 -6.22 19.57 -2.58
C VAL A 140 -5.31 18.72 -3.48
N LEU A 141 -4.39 18.00 -2.85
CA LEU A 141 -3.43 17.07 -3.43
C LEU A 141 -4.06 15.67 -3.68
N LEU A 142 -3.35 14.76 -4.34
CA LEU A 142 -3.87 13.43 -4.74
C LEU A 142 -4.21 12.51 -3.55
N ASP A 143 -3.61 12.77 -2.39
CA ASP A 143 -3.84 12.07 -1.12
C ASP A 143 -5.03 12.65 -0.33
N GLY A 144 -5.66 13.72 -0.84
CA GLY A 144 -6.79 14.39 -0.21
C GLY A 144 -6.39 15.48 0.81
N GLN A 145 -5.10 15.72 1.05
CA GLN A 145 -4.63 16.81 1.91
C GLN A 145 -4.48 18.13 1.13
N THR A 146 -4.55 19.25 1.84
CA THR A 146 -4.23 20.58 1.30
C THR A 146 -2.71 20.74 1.20
N LEU A 147 -2.22 21.55 0.25
CA LEU A 147 -0.78 21.85 0.14
C LEU A 147 -0.24 22.52 1.41
N GLY A 148 -1.07 23.31 2.09
CA GLY A 148 -0.83 23.83 3.42
C GLY A 148 -2.12 23.81 4.24
N ALA A 149 -2.01 23.38 5.49
CA ALA A 149 -3.15 23.22 6.38
C ALA A 149 -3.51 24.54 7.08
N SER A 150 -4.73 25.04 6.90
CA SER A 150 -5.16 26.28 7.55
C SER A 150 -5.45 26.09 9.06
N LEU A 151 -5.46 27.18 9.85
CA LEU A 151 -5.84 27.12 11.27
C LEU A 151 -7.29 26.61 11.50
N SER A 152 -8.15 26.74 10.50
CA SER A 152 -9.53 26.25 10.54
C SER A 152 -9.66 24.74 10.35
N GLU A 153 -8.60 24.07 9.86
CA GLU A 153 -8.64 22.63 9.70
C GLU A 153 -8.61 21.91 11.06
N PRO A 154 -9.40 20.82 11.22
CA PRO A 154 -9.44 20.07 12.47
C PRO A 154 -8.05 19.59 12.90
N GLY A 155 -7.66 19.92 14.14
CA GLY A 155 -6.41 19.44 14.73
C GLY A 155 -5.19 20.35 14.52
N VAL A 156 -5.17 21.25 13.52
CA VAL A 156 -4.01 22.12 13.25
C VAL A 156 -3.72 23.06 14.42
N LEU A 157 -4.73 23.79 14.90
CA LEU A 157 -4.56 24.70 16.04
C LEU A 157 -4.07 23.99 17.30
N ALA A 158 -4.63 22.81 17.59
CA ALA A 158 -4.21 21.99 18.73
C ALA A 158 -2.76 21.51 18.56
N GLY A 159 -2.38 21.08 17.35
CA GLY A 159 -1.02 20.70 16.99
C GLY A 159 0.00 21.82 17.19
N LEU A 160 -0.32 23.03 16.75
CA LEU A 160 0.54 24.21 16.95
C LEU A 160 0.70 24.54 18.44
N LEU A 161 -0.41 24.56 19.19
CA LEU A 161 -0.39 24.85 20.62
C LEU A 161 0.43 23.82 21.40
N ILE A 162 0.26 22.53 21.10
CA ILE A 162 0.97 21.42 21.76
C ILE A 162 2.47 21.46 21.39
N THR A 163 2.79 21.73 20.12
CA THR A 163 4.18 21.86 19.65
C THR A 163 4.88 23.06 20.26
N GLY A 164 4.19 24.19 20.46
CA GLY A 164 4.71 25.32 21.22
C GLY A 164 4.87 25.00 22.71
N ALA A 165 3.94 24.23 23.28
CA ALA A 165 3.96 23.80 24.67
C ALA A 165 5.03 22.73 25.00
N SER A 166 5.62 22.07 24.00
CA SER A 166 6.73 21.13 24.21
C SER A 166 8.10 21.81 24.34
N MET A 167 8.24 23.05 23.88
CA MET A 167 9.50 23.82 23.90
C MET A 167 10.13 23.96 25.30
N PRO A 168 9.36 24.21 26.39
CA PRO A 168 9.87 24.12 27.76
C PRO A 168 10.57 22.80 28.10
N LEU A 169 10.03 21.67 27.63
CA LEU A 169 10.59 20.35 27.91
C LEU A 169 11.95 20.18 27.20
N VAL A 170 12.05 20.64 25.95
CA VAL A 170 13.32 20.66 25.21
C VAL A 170 14.36 21.56 25.87
N ALA A 171 13.95 22.74 26.37
CA ALA A 171 14.84 23.63 27.12
C ALA A 171 15.36 22.96 28.41
N LEU A 172 14.49 22.26 29.14
CA LEU A 172 14.86 21.53 30.35
C LEU A 172 15.78 20.34 30.06
N ILE A 173 15.61 19.66 28.93
CA ILE A 173 16.57 18.65 28.45
C ILE A 173 17.95 19.28 28.25
N GLY A 174 18.01 20.44 27.59
CA GLY A 174 19.24 21.21 27.41
C GLY A 174 19.91 21.61 28.73
N LEU A 175 19.13 22.08 29.71
CA LEU A 175 19.60 22.39 31.07
C LEU A 175 20.15 21.14 31.77
N GLY A 176 19.45 20.00 31.67
CA GLY A 176 19.84 18.74 32.26
C GLY A 176 21.17 18.22 31.70
N LEU A 177 21.26 18.14 30.38
CA LEU A 177 22.49 17.75 29.67
C LEU A 177 23.64 18.71 29.96
N GLY A 178 23.39 20.03 29.95
CA GLY A 178 24.39 21.05 30.26
C GLY A 178 24.97 20.91 31.66
N THR A 179 24.11 20.58 32.63
CA THR A 179 24.52 20.36 34.02
C THR A 179 25.33 19.07 34.18
N ALA A 180 24.96 18.01 33.46
CA ALA A 180 25.65 16.72 33.50
C ALA A 180 27.02 16.77 32.80
N ILE A 181 27.07 17.35 31.59
CA ILE A 181 28.26 17.39 30.72
C ILE A 181 29.23 18.49 31.17
N ARG A 182 28.72 19.61 31.69
CA ARG A 182 29.52 20.78 32.13
C ARG A 182 30.39 21.39 31.03
N SER A 183 30.05 21.14 29.77
CA SER A 183 30.73 21.71 28.59
C SER A 183 29.69 22.19 27.60
N THR A 184 29.80 23.45 27.21
CA THR A 184 28.93 24.06 26.19
C THR A 184 29.02 23.28 24.88
N ALA A 185 30.24 23.04 24.36
CA ALA A 185 30.45 22.33 23.11
C ALA A 185 29.91 20.89 23.15
N GLY A 186 30.19 20.15 24.23
CA GLY A 186 29.70 18.78 24.38
C GLY A 186 28.18 18.70 24.45
N THR A 187 27.54 19.66 25.12
CA THR A 187 26.08 19.72 25.23
C THR A 187 25.42 20.05 23.89
N LEU A 188 25.98 21.00 23.13
CA LEU A 188 25.48 21.32 21.80
C LEU A 188 25.62 20.15 20.83
N VAL A 189 26.75 19.42 20.86
CA VAL A 189 26.93 18.20 20.04
C VAL A 189 25.88 17.14 20.39
N ALA A 190 25.62 16.92 21.68
CA ALA A 190 24.59 15.97 22.12
C ALA A 190 23.18 16.38 21.65
N LEU A 191 22.84 17.68 21.76
CA LEU A 191 21.57 18.21 21.27
C LEU A 191 21.44 18.09 19.75
N ILE A 192 22.49 18.39 18.99
CA ILE A 192 22.52 18.22 17.52
C ILE A 192 22.33 16.75 17.15
N LEU A 193 23.01 15.83 17.83
CA LEU A 193 22.86 14.39 17.59
C LEU A 193 21.42 13.94 17.78
N VAL A 194 20.80 14.32 18.90
CA VAL A 194 19.45 13.85 19.28
C VAL A 194 18.34 14.55 18.50
N LEU A 195 18.46 15.87 18.28
CA LEU A 195 17.39 16.68 17.70
C LEU A 195 17.48 16.81 16.17
N LEU A 196 18.65 16.59 15.57
CA LEU A 196 18.86 16.73 14.12
C LEU A 196 19.33 15.43 13.46
N ILE A 197 20.44 14.85 13.94
CA ILE A 197 21.09 13.73 13.24
C ILE A 197 20.26 12.44 13.36
N LEU A 198 19.78 12.08 14.55
CA LEU A 198 18.97 10.88 14.74
C LEU A 198 17.65 10.92 13.94
N PRO A 199 16.88 12.03 13.94
CA PRO A 199 15.71 12.15 13.06
C PRO A 199 16.04 12.01 11.57
N ALA A 200 17.13 12.63 11.11
CA ALA A 200 17.56 12.51 9.72
C ALA A 200 17.99 11.08 9.38
N ALA A 201 18.74 10.42 10.26
CA ALA A 201 19.16 9.03 10.09
C ALA A 201 17.96 8.08 10.06
N ALA A 202 16.94 8.30 10.91
CA ALA A 202 15.72 7.49 10.92
C ALA A 202 14.99 7.52 9.56
N GLN A 203 15.04 8.64 8.84
CA GLN A 203 14.45 8.75 7.49
C GLN A 203 15.20 7.94 6.42
N THR A 204 16.48 7.62 6.66
CA THR A 204 17.29 6.80 5.74
C THR A 204 17.15 5.29 5.98
N LEU A 205 16.56 4.90 7.11
CA LEU A 205 16.37 3.49 7.45
C LEU A 205 15.19 2.89 6.67
N PRO A 206 15.23 1.59 6.32
CA PRO A 206 14.12 0.92 5.66
C PRO A 206 12.86 0.94 6.54
N ARG A 207 11.68 1.04 5.93
CA ARG A 207 10.41 0.86 6.65
C ARG A 207 10.22 -0.64 6.97
N PRO A 208 9.67 -1.01 8.15
CA PRO A 208 9.03 -0.14 9.14
C PRO A 208 9.99 0.49 10.17
N LEU A 209 11.26 0.09 10.18
CA LEU A 209 12.22 0.48 11.22
C LEU A 209 12.41 2.00 11.29
N GLY A 210 12.59 2.66 10.15
CA GLY A 210 12.75 4.12 10.08
C GLY A 210 11.54 4.88 10.64
N SER A 211 10.31 4.45 10.29
CA SER A 211 9.08 5.06 10.80
C SER A 211 8.86 4.80 12.29
N GLN A 212 9.18 3.59 12.77
CA GLN A 212 9.08 3.26 14.19
C GLN A 212 10.07 4.09 15.02
N ILE A 213 11.34 4.13 14.62
CA ILE A 213 12.35 4.94 15.31
C ILE A 213 11.95 6.41 15.27
N GLY A 214 11.58 6.92 14.09
CA GLY A 214 11.18 8.31 13.89
C GLY A 214 10.05 8.75 14.83
N ALA A 215 9.04 7.91 15.03
CA ALA A 215 7.90 8.20 15.90
C ALA A 215 8.27 8.33 17.40
N HIS A 216 9.38 7.74 17.85
CA HIS A 216 9.81 7.81 19.25
C HIS A 216 10.79 8.96 19.55
N LEU A 217 11.18 9.73 18.53
CA LEU A 217 12.10 10.86 18.67
C LEU A 217 11.36 12.12 19.13
N ILE A 218 12.05 12.96 19.91
CA ILE A 218 11.50 14.17 20.55
C ILE A 218 10.74 15.07 19.55
N GLY A 219 11.24 15.18 18.32
CA GLY A 219 10.63 15.97 17.24
C GLY A 219 9.21 15.53 16.84
N ALA A 220 8.92 14.23 16.92
CA ALA A 220 7.68 13.64 16.43
C ALA A 220 6.59 13.48 17.52
N LEU A 221 6.96 13.60 18.80
CA LEU A 221 6.03 13.35 19.92
C LEU A 221 4.90 14.39 20.00
N PRO A 222 5.13 15.71 19.83
CA PRO A 222 4.06 16.70 19.94
C PRO A 222 2.94 16.51 18.91
N GLY A 223 3.29 16.10 17.68
CA GLY A 223 2.29 15.74 16.66
C GLY A 223 1.42 14.57 17.10
N GLN A 224 2.02 13.54 17.72
CA GLN A 224 1.30 12.37 18.24
C GLN A 224 0.51 12.63 19.53
N ILE A 225 0.79 13.73 20.24
CA ILE A 225 -0.04 14.19 21.37
C ILE A 225 -1.28 14.92 20.83
N ALA A 226 -1.14 15.63 19.70
CA ALA A 226 -2.22 16.40 19.09
C ALA A 226 -3.19 15.56 18.25
N ALA A 227 -2.71 14.45 17.68
CA ALA A 227 -3.49 13.52 16.86
C ALA A 227 -2.96 12.09 17.05
N ASP A 228 -3.82 11.09 16.87
CA ASP A 228 -3.44 9.68 16.98
C ASP A 228 -2.36 9.30 15.94
N GLY A 229 -1.32 8.61 16.40
CA GLY A 229 -0.21 8.14 15.56
C GLY A 229 0.25 6.74 15.99
N LEU A 230 1.56 6.46 15.86
CA LEU A 230 2.11 5.15 16.30
C LEU A 230 2.04 4.99 17.83
N LEU A 231 2.15 6.10 18.55
CA LEU A 231 1.92 6.17 20.00
C LEU A 231 0.56 6.81 20.26
N THR A 232 -0.14 6.32 21.28
CA THR A 232 -1.33 7.02 21.80
C THR A 232 -0.92 8.38 22.37
N PRO A 233 -1.82 9.39 22.40
CA PRO A 233 -1.49 10.72 22.92
C PRO A 233 -0.91 10.69 24.35
N LEU A 234 -1.40 9.78 25.20
CA LEU A 234 -0.88 9.56 26.54
C LEU A 234 0.53 8.96 26.52
N ALA A 235 0.80 7.97 25.66
CA ALA A 235 2.12 7.36 25.54
C ALA A 235 3.15 8.35 24.98
N ALA A 236 2.78 9.15 23.98
CA ALA A 236 3.64 10.19 23.41
C ALA A 236 3.98 11.27 24.45
N GLY A 237 2.98 11.72 25.21
CA GLY A 237 3.16 12.66 26.32
C GLY A 237 4.05 12.10 27.43
N ALA A 238 3.83 10.84 27.82
CA ALA A 238 4.64 10.16 28.82
C ALA A 238 6.11 10.00 28.38
N LEU A 239 6.34 9.65 27.11
CA LEU A 239 7.69 9.51 26.57
C LEU A 239 8.44 10.84 26.51
N LEU A 240 7.77 11.93 26.11
CA LEU A 240 8.37 13.26 26.10
C LEU A 240 8.73 13.73 27.52
N ALA A 241 7.85 13.46 28.49
CA ALA A 241 8.15 13.69 29.91
C ALA A 241 9.33 12.82 30.38
N ALA A 242 9.41 11.55 29.96
CA ALA A 242 10.49 10.64 30.32
C ALA A 242 11.86 11.13 29.85
N TYR A 243 11.98 11.64 28.61
CA TYR A 243 13.23 12.26 28.13
C TYR A 243 13.68 13.43 29.02
N THR A 244 12.72 14.26 29.44
CA THR A 244 12.98 15.42 30.32
C THR A 244 13.41 14.98 31.70
N VAL A 245 12.69 14.03 32.30
CA VAL A 245 13.01 13.47 33.62
C VAL A 245 14.38 12.79 33.60
N ALA A 246 14.71 12.03 32.56
CA ALA A 246 16.01 11.38 32.42
C ALA A 246 17.16 12.39 32.38
N ALA A 247 17.03 13.47 31.60
CA ALA A 247 18.04 14.52 31.51
C ALA A 247 18.22 15.26 32.86
N LEU A 248 17.13 15.57 33.57
CA LEU A 248 17.18 16.22 34.88
C LEU A 248 17.69 15.29 35.99
N ALA A 249 17.37 14.00 35.93
CA ALA A 249 17.92 13.00 36.84
C ALA A 249 19.44 12.84 36.66
N ALA A 250 19.92 12.82 35.41
CA ALA A 250 21.35 12.82 35.12
C ALA A 250 22.05 14.06 35.69
N ALA A 251 21.41 15.23 35.59
CA ALA A 251 21.89 16.46 36.23
C ALA A 251 21.94 16.35 37.76
N ALA A 252 20.88 15.83 38.40
CA ALA A 252 20.82 15.66 39.85
C ALA A 252 21.93 14.72 40.36
N VAL A 253 22.16 13.60 39.66
CA VAL A 253 23.25 12.65 39.97
C VAL A 253 24.61 13.32 39.80
N ALA A 254 24.83 14.04 38.69
CA ALA A 254 26.09 14.75 38.43
C ALA A 254 26.38 15.82 39.49
N ILE A 255 25.35 16.44 40.06
CA ILE A 255 25.46 17.43 41.13
C ILE A 255 25.77 16.78 42.49
N ALA A 256 25.17 15.62 42.77
CA ALA A 256 25.29 14.90 44.05
C ALA A 256 26.66 14.22 44.22
N LEU A 257 27.26 13.72 43.14
CA LEU A 257 28.57 13.08 43.16
C LEU A 257 29.70 14.13 43.30
N ARG A 258 29.99 14.55 44.53
CA ARG A 258 31.10 15.47 44.88
C ARG A 258 32.47 14.86 44.53
N GLY A 259 33.23 15.52 43.66
CA GLY A 259 34.71 15.49 43.67
C GLY A 259 35.42 14.18 43.33
N ARG A 260 34.76 13.03 43.17
CA ARG A 260 35.37 11.86 42.55
C ARG A 260 35.48 12.12 41.05
N ARG A 261 36.70 12.17 40.52
CA ARG A 261 36.95 12.18 39.08
C ARG A 261 36.21 10.98 38.47
N LEU A 262 35.03 11.20 37.90
CA LEU A 262 34.43 10.22 37.01
C LEU A 262 35.37 10.14 35.81
N ARG A 263 36.16 9.06 35.74
CA ARG A 263 36.78 8.62 34.49
C ARG A 263 35.68 8.59 33.41
N PRO A 264 35.98 8.89 32.13
CA PRO A 264 35.00 9.15 31.07
C PRO A 264 34.19 7.91 30.61
N LEU A 265 33.91 6.97 31.52
CA LEU A 265 33.13 5.75 31.31
C LEU A 265 31.64 5.91 31.61
N LEU A 266 31.21 7.01 32.25
CA LEU A 266 29.80 7.29 32.56
C LEU A 266 29.12 8.27 31.58
N ALA A 267 29.88 8.91 30.69
CA ALA A 267 29.33 9.62 29.54
C ALA A 267 28.87 8.64 28.44
N GLY A 268 29.43 7.42 28.41
CA GLY A 268 28.98 6.33 27.54
C GLY A 268 27.67 5.71 27.99
N THR A 269 27.44 5.54 29.30
CA THR A 269 26.26 4.83 29.83
C THR A 269 25.00 5.67 29.96
N ALA A 270 25.08 7.00 30.04
CA ALA A 270 23.88 7.85 29.92
C ALA A 270 23.33 7.84 28.48
N ALA A 271 24.21 7.69 27.47
CA ALA A 271 23.81 7.46 26.09
C ALA A 271 23.29 6.03 25.86
N THR A 272 23.77 5.03 26.62
CA THR A 272 23.23 3.65 26.52
C THR A 272 21.88 3.48 27.24
N ILE A 273 21.62 4.20 28.34
CA ILE A 273 20.33 4.13 29.05
C ILE A 273 19.20 4.82 28.27
N LEU A 274 19.53 5.73 27.35
CA LEU A 274 18.56 6.27 26.37
C LEU A 274 18.24 5.31 25.21
N LEU A 275 18.94 4.18 25.08
CA LEU A 275 18.67 3.11 24.10
C LEU A 275 18.11 1.81 24.69
N VAL A 276 18.13 1.64 26.03
CA VAL A 276 17.71 0.37 26.69
C VAL A 276 16.28 0.47 27.28
N GLY A 277 15.59 1.59 27.06
CA GLY A 277 14.14 1.70 27.24
C GLY A 277 13.33 1.10 26.09
N VAL A 278 13.98 0.48 25.09
CA VAL A 278 13.34 -0.55 24.28
C VAL A 278 13.20 -1.77 25.19
N THR A 279 12.19 -1.76 26.06
CA THR A 279 11.39 -2.99 26.13
C THR A 279 11.15 -3.34 24.68
N PRO A 280 11.53 -4.53 24.17
CA PRO A 280 11.03 -4.93 22.88
C PRO A 280 9.53 -4.70 23.02
N ALA A 281 8.99 -3.71 22.29
CA ALA A 281 7.58 -3.68 22.02
C ALA A 281 7.32 -5.10 21.58
N ALA A 282 6.58 -5.84 22.43
CA ALA A 282 6.43 -7.28 22.33
C ALA A 282 6.38 -7.56 20.85
N ALA A 283 7.41 -8.27 20.34
CA ALA A 283 7.50 -8.59 18.93
C ALA A 283 6.08 -8.95 18.55
N ALA A 284 5.48 -8.19 17.62
CA ALA A 284 4.11 -8.47 17.18
C ALA A 284 4.07 -9.97 17.04
N PRO A 285 3.17 -10.67 17.77
CA PRO A 285 3.27 -12.11 17.99
C PRO A 285 3.54 -12.67 16.62
N THR A 286 4.73 -13.27 16.49
CA THR A 286 4.90 -14.27 15.46
C THR A 286 3.72 -15.19 15.74
N PRO A 287 2.79 -15.39 14.79
CA PRO A 287 1.66 -16.26 15.04
C PRO A 287 2.24 -17.54 15.62
N ASP A 288 1.93 -17.81 16.88
CA ASP A 288 2.20 -19.07 17.54
C ASP A 288 1.34 -20.09 16.81
N SER A 289 1.84 -20.57 15.67
CA SER A 289 1.22 -21.63 14.91
C SER A 289 2.28 -22.21 13.99
N GLU A 290 3.10 -23.10 14.54
CA GLU A 290 3.65 -24.16 13.71
C GLU A 290 2.47 -24.79 12.94
N LEU A 291 2.52 -24.75 11.61
CA LEU A 291 1.41 -25.21 10.78
C LEU A 291 1.21 -26.71 10.99
N THR A 292 0.04 -27.09 11.48
CA THR A 292 -0.29 -28.51 11.72
C THR A 292 -0.95 -29.09 10.48
N TRP A 293 -0.16 -29.73 9.63
CA TRP A 293 -0.63 -30.38 8.42
C TRP A 293 -1.35 -31.69 8.70
N LYS A 294 -2.52 -31.88 8.10
CA LYS A 294 -3.32 -33.11 8.18
C LYS A 294 -3.70 -33.59 6.77
N PRO A 295 -3.84 -34.90 6.53
CA PRO A 295 -4.39 -35.40 5.27
C PRO A 295 -5.80 -34.86 5.01
N CYS A 296 -6.05 -34.40 3.78
CA CYS A 296 -7.37 -34.01 3.27
C CYS A 296 -7.45 -34.44 1.79
N ASP A 297 -8.30 -35.42 1.49
CA ASP A 297 -8.37 -36.04 0.16
C ASP A 297 -6.99 -36.46 -0.38
N LYS A 298 -6.50 -35.81 -1.45
CA LYS A 298 -5.20 -36.07 -2.10
C LYS A 298 -4.12 -35.05 -1.71
N LEU A 299 -4.41 -34.20 -0.72
CA LEU A 299 -3.60 -33.07 -0.28
C LEU A 299 -3.25 -33.20 1.21
N LEU A 300 -2.34 -32.35 1.66
CA LEU A 300 -2.18 -32.01 3.06
C LEU A 300 -2.78 -30.62 3.29
N CYS A 301 -3.67 -30.48 4.26
CA CYS A 301 -4.32 -29.23 4.61
C CYS A 301 -3.81 -28.72 5.95
N SER A 302 -3.77 -27.40 6.08
CA SER A 302 -3.54 -26.68 7.31
C SER A 302 -4.40 -25.42 7.29
N GLU A 303 -4.37 -24.65 8.37
CA GLU A 303 -4.94 -23.32 8.43
C GLU A 303 -3.95 -22.36 9.07
N ILE A 304 -4.06 -21.08 8.74
CA ILE A 304 -3.27 -20.02 9.37
C ILE A 304 -4.18 -18.90 9.86
N ARG A 305 -3.90 -18.37 11.05
CA ARG A 305 -4.58 -17.19 11.58
C ARG A 305 -3.78 -15.95 11.24
N VAL A 306 -4.42 -14.98 10.59
CA VAL A 306 -3.80 -13.70 10.18
C VAL A 306 -4.67 -12.53 10.64
N PRO A 307 -4.10 -11.35 10.92
CA PRO A 307 -4.88 -10.17 11.23
C PRO A 307 -5.72 -9.75 10.01
N VAL A 308 -6.91 -9.20 10.29
CA VAL A 308 -7.75 -8.57 9.29
C VAL A 308 -7.02 -7.34 8.75
N ASP A 309 -6.67 -6.42 9.65
CA ASP A 309 -5.83 -5.27 9.35
C ASP A 309 -4.36 -5.52 9.72
N TRP A 310 -3.49 -5.55 8.71
CA TRP A 310 -2.05 -5.68 8.91
C TRP A 310 -1.38 -4.44 9.53
N ALA A 311 -2.07 -3.30 9.66
CA ALA A 311 -1.63 -2.17 10.47
C ALA A 311 -1.90 -2.39 11.97
N GLU A 312 -2.84 -3.28 12.31
CA GLU A 312 -3.20 -3.68 13.68
C GLU A 312 -2.93 -5.19 13.89
N PRO A 313 -1.67 -5.65 13.95
CA PRO A 313 -1.33 -7.07 13.97
C PRO A 313 -1.84 -7.83 15.21
N GLN A 314 -2.27 -7.10 16.24
CA GLN A 314 -2.86 -7.62 17.49
C GLN A 314 -4.39 -7.53 17.51
N GLY A 315 -4.99 -7.02 16.43
CA GLY A 315 -6.41 -6.81 16.31
C GLY A 315 -7.18 -8.08 15.97
N ARG A 316 -8.35 -7.91 15.34
CA ARG A 316 -9.17 -9.04 14.92
C ARG A 316 -8.44 -9.88 13.88
N THR A 317 -8.68 -11.19 13.91
CA THR A 317 -8.06 -12.15 13.00
C THR A 317 -9.08 -12.92 12.19
N ILE A 318 -8.64 -13.42 11.05
CA ILE A 318 -9.34 -14.40 10.21
C ILE A 318 -8.47 -15.65 10.06
N THR A 319 -9.11 -16.77 9.75
CA THR A 319 -8.43 -18.05 9.52
C THR A 319 -8.49 -18.39 8.04
N LEU A 320 -7.33 -18.63 7.42
CA LEU A 320 -7.21 -18.93 6.00
C LEU A 320 -6.82 -20.41 5.82
N PRO A 321 -7.63 -21.20 5.08
CA PRO A 321 -7.29 -22.57 4.70
C PRO A 321 -6.09 -22.61 3.76
N LEU A 322 -5.19 -23.57 4.01
CA LEU A 322 -4.01 -23.87 3.21
C LEU A 322 -4.09 -25.31 2.70
N ALA A 323 -3.54 -25.53 1.51
CA ALA A 323 -3.33 -26.87 0.99
C ALA A 323 -1.93 -27.03 0.40
N MET A 324 -1.45 -28.26 0.45
CA MET A 324 -0.11 -28.63 -0.01
C MET A 324 -0.15 -29.96 -0.75
N LEU A 325 0.49 -29.98 -1.92
CA LEU A 325 0.96 -31.20 -2.55
C LEU A 325 2.39 -31.45 -2.06
N PRO A 326 2.63 -32.46 -1.21
CA PRO A 326 3.94 -32.67 -0.62
C PRO A 326 4.95 -33.09 -1.68
N HIS A 327 6.19 -32.69 -1.43
CA HIS A 327 7.38 -33.17 -2.10
C HIS A 327 7.44 -34.71 -2.07
N THR A 328 7.87 -35.33 -3.18
CA THR A 328 7.83 -36.80 -3.34
C THR A 328 8.89 -37.56 -2.56
N GLY A 329 9.90 -36.91 -2.01
CA GLY A 329 11.06 -37.56 -1.37
C GLY A 329 12.11 -38.10 -2.34
N ARG A 330 11.87 -38.04 -3.67
CA ARG A 330 12.72 -38.69 -4.68
C ARG A 330 14.06 -37.99 -4.90
N ARG A 331 14.16 -36.70 -4.59
CA ARG A 331 15.36 -35.87 -4.73
C ARG A 331 15.45 -34.87 -3.58
N HIS A 332 16.57 -34.17 -3.45
CA HIS A 332 16.70 -33.14 -2.43
C HIS A 332 15.69 -32.00 -2.64
N ARG A 333 14.91 -31.73 -1.60
CA ARG A 333 13.94 -30.63 -1.52
C ARG A 333 14.65 -29.28 -1.55
N ILE A 334 14.23 -28.41 -2.47
CA ILE A 334 14.72 -27.04 -2.62
C ILE A 334 13.97 -26.07 -1.69
N GLY A 335 12.65 -26.23 -1.54
CA GLY A 335 11.81 -25.33 -0.76
C GLY A 335 10.34 -25.45 -1.12
N VAL A 336 9.61 -24.34 -1.02
CA VAL A 336 8.19 -24.22 -1.36
C VAL A 336 7.99 -23.49 -2.70
N LEU A 337 7.18 -24.08 -3.57
CA LEU A 337 6.53 -23.41 -4.69
C LEU A 337 5.15 -22.94 -4.25
N PHE A 338 4.99 -21.65 -4.00
CA PHE A 338 3.72 -21.06 -3.62
C PHE A 338 2.94 -20.69 -4.90
N SER A 339 1.84 -21.41 -5.13
CA SER A 339 0.91 -21.17 -6.23
C SER A 339 -0.12 -20.13 -5.80
N ILE A 340 -0.04 -18.91 -6.33
CA ILE A 340 -1.00 -17.84 -6.05
C ILE A 340 -2.18 -17.99 -7.01
N PRO A 341 -3.39 -18.25 -6.51
CA PRO A 341 -4.56 -18.44 -7.37
C PRO A 341 -4.97 -17.14 -8.06
N GLY A 342 -5.65 -17.31 -9.19
CA GLY A 342 -6.29 -16.23 -9.94
C GLY A 342 -7.67 -15.86 -9.41
N GLY A 343 -8.48 -15.29 -10.29
CA GLY A 343 -9.81 -14.79 -9.99
C GLY A 343 -9.91 -13.29 -10.27
N PRO A 344 -10.00 -12.40 -9.25
CA PRO A 344 -9.73 -12.63 -7.82
C PRO A 344 -10.75 -13.51 -7.09
N GLY A 345 -10.35 -14.00 -5.91
CA GLY A 345 -11.20 -14.81 -5.03
C GLY A 345 -11.27 -16.29 -5.39
N GLY A 346 -10.46 -16.77 -6.34
CA GLY A 346 -10.35 -18.18 -6.67
C GLY A 346 -9.69 -18.99 -5.56
N SER A 347 -10.11 -20.25 -5.42
CA SER A 347 -9.58 -21.18 -4.43
C SER A 347 -8.31 -21.86 -4.92
N GLY A 348 -7.18 -21.47 -4.34
CA GLY A 348 -5.90 -22.11 -4.62
C GLY A 348 -5.84 -23.57 -4.13
N VAL A 349 -6.63 -23.89 -3.10
CA VAL A 349 -6.82 -25.26 -2.61
C VAL A 349 -7.45 -26.14 -3.69
N GLU A 350 -8.56 -25.68 -4.26
CA GLU A 350 -9.27 -26.40 -5.32
C GLU A 350 -8.43 -26.50 -6.62
N ASP A 351 -7.64 -25.46 -6.92
CA ASP A 351 -6.70 -25.46 -8.04
C ASP A 351 -5.62 -26.54 -7.89
N LEU A 352 -5.05 -26.71 -6.69
CA LEU A 352 -4.08 -27.78 -6.45
C LEU A 352 -4.72 -29.17 -6.55
N GLU A 353 -5.95 -29.33 -6.07
CA GLU A 353 -6.66 -30.60 -6.14
C GLU A 353 -6.93 -31.02 -7.59
N ARG A 354 -7.58 -30.14 -8.36
CA ARG A 354 -7.96 -30.41 -9.76
C ARG A 354 -6.76 -30.57 -10.68
N ARG A 355 -5.67 -29.87 -10.40
CA ARG A 355 -4.50 -29.76 -11.30
C ARG A 355 -3.25 -30.43 -10.75
N ALA A 356 -3.41 -31.35 -9.79
CA ALA A 356 -2.29 -32.07 -9.18
C ALA A 356 -1.37 -32.75 -10.20
N GLY A 357 -1.91 -33.19 -11.33
CA GLY A 357 -1.15 -33.80 -12.44
C GLY A 357 -0.09 -32.87 -13.04
N SER A 358 -0.42 -31.58 -13.26
CA SER A 358 0.51 -30.59 -13.81
C SER A 358 1.70 -30.31 -12.88
N PHE A 359 1.53 -30.55 -11.58
CA PHE A 359 2.58 -30.40 -10.58
C PHE A 359 3.41 -31.67 -10.32
N ALA A 360 3.10 -32.80 -10.96
CA ALA A 360 3.71 -34.09 -10.64
C ALA A 360 5.24 -34.06 -10.71
N GLN A 361 5.81 -33.41 -11.72
CA GLN A 361 7.26 -33.34 -11.90
C GLN A 361 7.94 -32.37 -10.91
N ILE A 362 7.35 -31.21 -10.66
CA ILE A 362 7.98 -30.18 -9.80
C ILE A 362 8.03 -30.61 -8.33
N ARG A 363 7.11 -31.48 -7.92
CA ARG A 363 7.07 -32.10 -6.58
C ARG A 363 8.28 -32.96 -6.26
N ASP A 364 9.08 -33.37 -7.24
CA ASP A 364 10.37 -33.99 -6.96
C ASP A 364 11.34 -33.05 -6.25
N ARG A 365 11.12 -31.73 -6.29
CA ARG A 365 12.01 -30.72 -5.70
C ARG A 365 11.32 -29.74 -4.76
N PHE A 366 10.00 -29.60 -4.82
CA PHE A 366 9.26 -28.62 -4.03
C PHE A 366 8.05 -29.22 -3.34
N ASP A 367 7.69 -28.69 -2.18
CA ASP A 367 6.30 -28.71 -1.75
C ASP A 367 5.54 -27.65 -2.57
N VAL A 368 4.37 -27.99 -3.11
CA VAL A 368 3.52 -27.02 -3.79
C VAL A 368 2.41 -26.61 -2.85
N VAL A 369 2.39 -25.34 -2.46
CA VAL A 369 1.47 -24.79 -1.44
C VAL A 369 0.58 -23.73 -2.07
N SER A 370 -0.66 -23.70 -1.65
CA SER A 370 -1.60 -22.62 -1.96
C SER A 370 -2.57 -22.41 -0.80
N LEU A 371 -3.49 -21.46 -0.96
CA LEU A 371 -4.47 -21.07 0.04
C LEU A 371 -5.83 -20.76 -0.58
N LEU A 372 -6.87 -20.78 0.25
CA LEU A 372 -8.09 -20.05 -0.01
C LEU A 372 -7.87 -18.62 0.51
N PRO A 373 -7.74 -17.61 -0.37
CA PRO A 373 -7.33 -16.28 0.05
C PRO A 373 -8.43 -15.58 0.85
N ARG A 374 -8.08 -14.49 1.56
CA ARG A 374 -9.02 -13.69 2.37
C ARG A 374 -10.24 -13.17 1.59
N ASN A 375 -10.07 -12.96 0.28
CA ASN A 375 -11.13 -12.56 -0.65
C ASN A 375 -11.78 -13.75 -1.37
N GLY A 376 -11.46 -14.97 -0.94
CA GLY A 376 -12.01 -16.20 -1.48
C GLY A 376 -13.51 -16.28 -1.23
N VAL A 377 -14.29 -16.44 -2.29
CA VAL A 377 -15.75 -16.54 -2.20
C VAL A 377 -16.16 -17.69 -1.28
N GLU A 378 -15.48 -18.83 -1.41
CA GLU A 378 -15.71 -20.05 -0.63
C GLU A 378 -15.38 -19.91 0.86
N LEU A 379 -14.63 -18.86 1.25
CA LEU A 379 -14.30 -18.63 2.66
C LEU A 379 -15.55 -18.28 3.48
N GLY A 380 -16.60 -17.77 2.81
CA GLY A 380 -17.85 -17.41 3.46
C GLY A 380 -17.73 -16.26 4.46
N ALA A 381 -16.61 -15.52 4.44
CA ALA A 381 -16.33 -14.45 5.39
C ALA A 381 -17.24 -13.22 5.22
N LEU A 382 -17.89 -13.10 4.06
CA LEU A 382 -18.96 -12.14 3.78
C LEU A 382 -20.12 -12.86 3.10
N ASP A 383 -21.35 -12.48 3.46
CA ASP A 383 -22.55 -13.00 2.79
C ASP A 383 -22.56 -12.57 1.32
N GLN A 384 -22.42 -13.54 0.42
CA GLN A 384 -22.34 -13.30 -1.01
C GLN A 384 -23.69 -12.85 -1.61
N ASN A 385 -24.82 -12.99 -0.91
CA ASN A 385 -26.12 -12.50 -1.39
C ASN A 385 -26.15 -10.98 -1.61
N CYS A 386 -25.28 -10.25 -0.90
CA CYS A 386 -25.11 -8.82 -1.10
C CYS A 386 -24.48 -8.49 -2.48
N LEU A 387 -23.93 -9.49 -3.18
CA LEU A 387 -23.22 -9.42 -4.46
C LEU A 387 -24.04 -9.98 -5.63
N THR A 388 -24.84 -11.01 -5.39
CA THR A 388 -25.46 -11.82 -6.46
C THR A 388 -26.83 -11.32 -6.91
N THR A 389 -27.45 -10.43 -6.13
CA THR A 389 -28.85 -10.02 -6.35
C THR A 389 -29.01 -8.68 -7.07
N GLY A 390 -27.90 -8.02 -7.42
CA GLY A 390 -27.88 -6.72 -8.09
C GLY A 390 -27.54 -5.55 -7.17
N PRO A 391 -27.48 -4.31 -7.68
CA PRO A 391 -27.89 -3.84 -9.00
C PRO A 391 -27.03 -4.44 -10.13
N TRP A 392 -27.53 -4.44 -11.36
CA TRP A 392 -26.77 -4.85 -12.55
C TRP A 392 -26.10 -3.63 -13.18
N ILE A 393 -24.94 -3.84 -13.83
CA ILE A 393 -24.24 -2.76 -14.52
C ILE A 393 -25.13 -2.23 -15.64
N THR A 394 -25.33 -0.91 -15.65
CA THR A 394 -25.81 -0.19 -16.82
C THR A 394 -24.68 0.70 -17.34
N VAL A 395 -24.60 0.82 -18.66
CA VAL A 395 -23.61 1.67 -19.33
C VAL A 395 -24.11 3.11 -19.31
N PRO A 396 -23.49 4.05 -18.56
CA PRO A 396 -24.03 5.40 -18.45
C PRO A 396 -23.78 6.20 -19.74
N ASP A 397 -24.79 6.95 -20.19
CA ASP A 397 -24.71 7.87 -21.33
C ASP A 397 -24.82 9.35 -20.93
N SER A 398 -25.06 9.61 -19.64
CA SER A 398 -25.08 10.96 -19.07
C SER A 398 -24.43 11.02 -17.68
N GLU A 399 -24.01 12.20 -17.23
CA GLU A 399 -23.54 12.42 -15.86
C GLU A 399 -24.62 12.06 -14.81
N ARG A 400 -25.90 12.24 -15.17
CA ARG A 400 -27.03 11.86 -14.33
C ARG A 400 -27.09 10.35 -14.12
N GLU A 401 -26.95 9.58 -15.19
CA GLU A 401 -26.90 8.12 -15.12
C GLU A 401 -25.65 7.62 -14.42
N TRP A 402 -24.50 8.27 -14.64
CA TRP A 402 -23.27 7.98 -13.91
C TRP A 402 -23.46 8.15 -12.41
N ALA A 403 -24.04 9.27 -11.99
CA ALA A 403 -24.35 9.53 -10.58
C ALA A 403 -25.39 8.53 -10.03
N ALA A 404 -26.35 8.07 -10.85
CA ALA A 404 -27.31 7.04 -10.46
C ALA A 404 -26.63 5.68 -10.26
N LEU A 405 -25.75 5.29 -11.18
CA LEU A 405 -24.92 4.08 -11.06
C LEU A 405 -24.07 4.15 -9.79
N ALA A 406 -23.38 5.28 -9.55
CA ALA A 406 -22.57 5.50 -8.35
C ALA A 406 -23.37 5.31 -7.05
N ARG A 407 -24.59 5.86 -6.98
CA ARG A 407 -25.48 5.69 -5.82
C ARG A 407 -25.93 4.23 -5.65
N SER A 408 -26.29 3.57 -6.75
CA SER A 408 -26.75 2.18 -6.75
C SER A 408 -25.65 1.23 -6.28
N ASN A 409 -24.45 1.38 -6.85
CA ASN A 409 -23.26 0.61 -6.47
C ASN A 409 -22.89 0.86 -5.01
N ARG A 410 -22.87 2.12 -4.56
CA ARG A 410 -22.60 2.45 -3.14
C ARG A 410 -23.61 1.79 -2.21
N ALA A 411 -24.90 1.87 -2.51
CA ALA A 411 -25.94 1.27 -1.66
C ALA A 411 -25.78 -0.25 -1.56
N ALA A 412 -25.34 -0.93 -2.63
CA ALA A 412 -25.04 -2.36 -2.61
C ALA A 412 -23.76 -2.68 -1.83
N ALA A 413 -22.69 -1.91 -2.07
CA ALA A 413 -21.43 -2.01 -1.35
C ALA A 413 -21.62 -1.87 0.16
N GLU A 414 -22.43 -0.91 0.60
CA GLU A 414 -22.73 -0.69 2.02
C GLU A 414 -23.50 -1.86 2.65
N ARG A 415 -24.35 -2.57 1.89
CA ARG A 415 -24.99 -3.81 2.40
C ARG A 415 -23.97 -4.90 2.65
N CYS A 416 -22.99 -5.05 1.75
CA CYS A 416 -21.89 -5.98 1.95
C CYS A 416 -20.99 -5.57 3.11
N ARG A 417 -20.66 -4.28 3.20
CA ARG A 417 -19.84 -3.71 4.26
C ARG A 417 -20.50 -3.86 5.63
N ALA A 418 -21.84 -3.76 5.71
CA ALA A 418 -22.57 -3.90 6.97
C ALA A 418 -22.42 -5.29 7.63
N ALA A 419 -22.10 -6.34 6.86
CA ALA A 419 -21.86 -7.67 7.40
C ALA A 419 -20.54 -7.74 8.19
N ASP A 420 -19.47 -7.17 7.64
CA ASP A 420 -18.17 -7.05 8.31
C ASP A 420 -17.39 -5.84 7.74
N PRO A 421 -17.53 -4.64 8.36
CA PRO A 421 -16.96 -3.41 7.83
C PRO A 421 -15.45 -3.40 7.80
N GLU A 422 -14.82 -4.06 8.78
CA GLU A 422 -13.36 -4.11 8.90
C GLU A 422 -12.80 -5.05 7.83
N LEU A 423 -13.31 -6.28 7.69
CA LEU A 423 -12.80 -7.21 6.68
C LEU A 423 -13.00 -6.65 5.26
N PHE A 424 -14.15 -6.03 5.01
CA PHE A 424 -14.47 -5.42 3.73
C PHE A 424 -13.44 -4.39 3.24
N GLY A 425 -12.79 -3.64 4.15
CA GLY A 425 -11.74 -2.68 3.82
C GLY A 425 -10.35 -3.29 3.57
N HIS A 426 -10.20 -4.60 3.77
CA HIS A 426 -8.92 -5.32 3.80
C HIS A 426 -8.88 -6.57 2.88
N LEU A 427 -9.75 -6.63 1.86
CA LEU A 427 -9.76 -7.68 0.83
C LEU A 427 -8.85 -7.38 -0.37
N ASP A 428 -7.92 -6.43 -0.22
CA ASP A 428 -7.00 -5.94 -1.25
C ASP A 428 -5.77 -6.85 -1.43
N SER A 429 -5.10 -6.70 -2.58
CA SER A 429 -3.92 -7.52 -2.92
C SER A 429 -2.69 -7.24 -2.05
N VAL A 430 -2.60 -6.07 -1.42
CA VAL A 430 -1.49 -5.74 -0.50
C VAL A 430 -1.66 -6.50 0.82
N SER A 431 -2.89 -6.59 1.31
CA SER A 431 -3.24 -7.41 2.48
C SER A 431 -3.05 -8.90 2.19
N PHE A 432 -3.47 -9.38 1.02
CA PHE A 432 -3.23 -10.76 0.60
C PHE A 432 -1.71 -11.08 0.49
N ALA A 433 -0.89 -10.18 -0.05
CA ALA A 433 0.56 -10.37 -0.09
C ALA A 433 1.19 -10.54 1.31
N ARG A 434 0.64 -9.90 2.34
CA ARG A 434 1.10 -10.07 3.72
C ARG A 434 0.67 -11.40 4.32
N ASP A 435 -0.51 -11.93 3.95
CA ASP A 435 -0.93 -13.29 4.34
C ASP A 435 0.06 -14.34 3.82
N ILE A 436 0.47 -14.20 2.57
CA ILE A 436 1.47 -15.09 1.95
C ILE A 436 2.79 -15.06 2.72
N ASP A 437 3.22 -13.87 3.19
CA ASP A 437 4.45 -13.76 3.98
C ASP A 437 4.31 -14.36 5.39
N ALA A 438 3.12 -14.27 6.00
CA ALA A 438 2.81 -14.95 7.24
C ALA A 438 2.92 -16.47 7.07
N ILE A 439 2.39 -17.01 5.97
CA ILE A 439 2.51 -18.44 5.64
C ILE A 439 3.99 -18.82 5.44
N ARG A 440 4.75 -18.02 4.69
CA ARG A 440 6.20 -18.24 4.52
C ARG A 440 6.92 -18.34 5.87
N SER A 441 6.62 -17.40 6.77
CA SER A 441 7.21 -17.38 8.10
C SER A 441 6.80 -18.60 8.93
N ALA A 442 5.52 -18.97 8.92
CA ALA A 442 4.99 -20.12 9.67
C ALA A 442 5.49 -21.47 9.14
N MET A 443 5.83 -21.56 7.85
CA MET A 443 6.50 -22.71 7.24
C MET A 443 8.01 -22.77 7.53
N GLY A 444 8.59 -21.75 8.16
CA GLY A 444 10.03 -21.67 8.42
C GLY A 444 10.88 -21.43 7.16
N GLU A 445 10.27 -21.01 6.05
CA GLU A 445 10.97 -20.83 4.78
C GLU A 445 11.63 -19.45 4.70
N ARG A 446 12.88 -19.39 4.25
CA ARG A 446 13.57 -18.09 4.07
C ARG A 446 13.01 -17.29 2.89
N GLN A 447 12.68 -17.97 1.81
CA GLN A 447 12.17 -17.40 0.58
C GLN A 447 11.15 -18.36 -0.04
N PHE A 448 10.21 -17.82 -0.81
CA PHE A 448 9.31 -18.62 -1.64
C PHE A 448 9.69 -18.54 -3.11
N THR A 449 9.43 -19.64 -3.82
CA THR A 449 9.32 -19.66 -5.28
C THR A 449 7.87 -19.44 -5.62
N PHE A 450 7.54 -18.51 -6.51
CA PHE A 450 6.17 -18.15 -6.82
C PHE A 450 5.76 -18.57 -8.21
N MET A 451 4.54 -19.11 -8.30
CA MET A 451 3.77 -19.23 -9.52
C MET A 451 2.51 -18.42 -9.33
N ALA A 452 2.33 -17.36 -10.13
CA ALA A 452 1.19 -16.48 -10.02
C ALA A 452 0.43 -16.49 -11.33
N THR A 453 -0.81 -16.98 -11.28
CA THR A 453 -1.64 -17.15 -12.47
C THR A 453 -2.71 -16.07 -12.52
N SER A 454 -2.95 -15.49 -13.70
CA SER A 454 -4.04 -14.55 -13.93
C SER A 454 -3.95 -13.35 -12.99
N TYR A 455 -5.07 -12.99 -12.34
CA TYR A 455 -5.12 -12.01 -11.28
C TYR A 455 -4.11 -12.26 -10.15
N GLY A 456 -3.73 -13.51 -9.87
CA GLY A 456 -2.77 -13.87 -8.83
C GLY A 456 -1.41 -13.19 -8.98
N GLY A 457 -1.07 -12.75 -10.19
CA GLY A 457 0.10 -11.91 -10.40
C GLY A 457 0.03 -10.53 -9.74
N VAL A 458 -1.15 -9.96 -9.51
CA VAL A 458 -1.31 -8.68 -8.79
C VAL A 458 -0.83 -8.76 -7.33
N PRO A 459 -1.33 -9.69 -6.49
CA PRO A 459 -0.75 -9.91 -5.15
C PRO A 459 0.68 -10.47 -5.21
N GLY A 460 1.06 -11.23 -6.25
CA GLY A 460 2.46 -11.65 -6.45
C GLY A 460 3.43 -10.48 -6.64
N LEU A 461 3.05 -9.47 -7.43
CA LEU A 461 3.81 -8.24 -7.62
C LEU A 461 3.80 -7.36 -6.36
N ALA A 462 2.67 -7.31 -5.63
CA ALA A 462 2.62 -6.64 -4.33
C ALA A 462 3.59 -7.31 -3.32
N TYR A 463 3.64 -8.65 -3.30
CA TYR A 463 4.60 -9.40 -2.49
C TYR A 463 6.04 -9.07 -2.87
N ALA A 464 6.37 -9.12 -4.16
CA ALA A 464 7.70 -8.78 -4.66
C ALA A 464 8.14 -7.37 -4.26
N ARG A 465 7.22 -6.40 -4.27
CA ARG A 465 7.51 -5.03 -3.81
C ARG A 465 7.73 -4.94 -2.30
N LEU A 466 6.85 -5.57 -1.50
CA LEU A 466 6.89 -5.47 -0.05
C LEU A 466 8.06 -6.27 0.56
N PHE A 467 8.41 -7.39 -0.06
CA PHE A 467 9.34 -8.38 0.47
C PHE A 467 10.34 -8.87 -0.61
N PRO A 468 11.07 -7.98 -1.30
CA PRO A 468 11.89 -8.36 -2.45
C PRO A 468 12.96 -9.41 -2.11
N SER A 469 13.58 -9.31 -0.93
CA SER A 469 14.58 -10.28 -0.45
C SER A 469 14.01 -11.65 -0.07
N ARG A 470 12.68 -11.81 -0.06
CA ARG A 470 11.97 -13.06 0.28
C ARG A 470 11.45 -13.79 -0.96
N VAL A 471 11.74 -13.28 -2.15
CA VAL A 471 11.43 -13.91 -3.44
C VAL A 471 12.66 -14.68 -3.93
N ARG A 472 12.54 -15.99 -4.12
CA ARG A 472 13.59 -16.82 -4.76
C ARG A 472 13.45 -16.80 -6.29
N ALA A 473 12.22 -16.94 -6.76
CA ALA A 473 11.86 -16.95 -8.17
C ALA A 473 10.38 -16.56 -8.32
N MET A 474 10.01 -15.97 -9.45
CA MET A 474 8.65 -15.50 -9.76
C MET A 474 8.32 -15.84 -11.20
N TYR A 475 7.33 -16.71 -11.37
CA TYR A 475 6.73 -17.05 -12.65
C TYR A 475 5.33 -16.45 -12.73
N LEU A 476 5.09 -15.64 -13.76
CA LEU A 476 3.82 -14.96 -14.02
C LEU A 476 3.17 -15.63 -15.24
N ASP A 477 1.96 -16.15 -15.09
CA ASP A 477 1.24 -16.88 -16.14
C ASP A 477 -0.07 -16.17 -16.49
N GLY A 478 -0.11 -15.52 -17.66
CA GLY A 478 -1.28 -14.76 -18.13
C GLY A 478 -1.70 -13.63 -17.19
N THR A 479 -0.73 -12.90 -16.63
CA THR A 479 -0.97 -11.88 -15.61
C THR A 479 -1.39 -10.53 -16.19
N VAL A 480 -2.44 -9.93 -15.61
CA VAL A 480 -2.86 -8.55 -15.89
C VAL A 480 -1.83 -7.54 -15.41
N ASN A 481 -1.69 -6.39 -16.09
CA ASN A 481 -0.63 -5.42 -15.78
C ASN A 481 -1.15 -4.22 -14.96
N PRO A 482 -1.07 -4.26 -13.61
CA PRO A 482 -1.51 -3.15 -12.80
C PRO A 482 -0.57 -1.95 -12.86
N LEU A 483 0.63 -2.06 -13.47
CA LEU A 483 1.65 -1.00 -13.45
C LEU A 483 1.51 0.01 -14.59
N ARG A 484 0.66 -0.25 -15.59
CA ARG A 484 0.41 0.67 -16.70
C ARG A 484 -0.60 1.75 -16.34
N ASP A 485 -0.52 2.87 -17.06
CA ASP A 485 -1.60 3.85 -17.03
C ASP A 485 -2.89 3.24 -17.61
N LYS A 486 -4.04 3.60 -17.04
CA LYS A 486 -5.35 3.07 -17.44
C LYS A 486 -5.61 3.24 -18.95
N SER A 487 -5.19 4.35 -19.55
CA SER A 487 -5.40 4.59 -20.97
C SER A 487 -4.52 3.71 -21.87
N GLU A 488 -3.31 3.37 -21.42
CA GLU A 488 -2.41 2.46 -22.14
C GLU A 488 -2.91 1.02 -22.01
N GLU A 489 -3.32 0.63 -20.81
CA GLU A 489 -3.90 -0.67 -20.53
C GLU A 489 -5.18 -0.89 -21.34
N ASP A 490 -6.13 0.05 -21.32
CA ASP A 490 -7.37 -0.08 -22.08
C ASP A 490 -7.10 -0.16 -23.60
N ARG A 491 -6.14 0.63 -24.11
CA ARG A 491 -5.74 0.56 -25.52
C ARG A 491 -5.23 -0.83 -25.89
N ALA A 492 -4.33 -1.39 -25.07
CA ALA A 492 -3.76 -2.71 -25.29
C ALA A 492 -4.83 -3.80 -25.22
N ARG A 493 -5.69 -3.74 -24.19
CA ARG A 493 -6.80 -4.68 -23.98
C ARG A 493 -7.78 -4.64 -25.14
N TYR A 494 -8.23 -3.46 -25.58
CA TYR A 494 -9.14 -3.34 -26.73
C TYR A 494 -8.55 -3.93 -28.01
N ALA A 495 -7.30 -3.58 -28.34
CA ALA A 495 -6.65 -4.10 -29.55
C ALA A 495 -6.55 -5.64 -29.53
N LEU A 496 -6.26 -6.19 -28.35
CA LEU A 496 -6.11 -7.63 -28.15
C LEU A 496 -7.47 -8.36 -28.22
N MET A 497 -8.53 -7.80 -27.65
CA MET A 497 -9.89 -8.35 -27.74
C MET A 497 -10.43 -8.32 -29.17
N GLU A 498 -10.20 -7.22 -29.89
CA GLU A 498 -10.57 -7.12 -31.31
C GLU A 498 -9.84 -8.16 -32.17
N ALA A 499 -8.53 -8.35 -31.93
CA ALA A 499 -7.76 -9.39 -32.61
C ALA A 499 -8.31 -10.80 -32.31
N GLN A 500 -8.78 -11.05 -31.10
CA GLN A 500 -9.41 -12.32 -30.73
C GLN A 500 -10.76 -12.52 -31.44
N PHE A 501 -11.58 -11.46 -31.55
CA PHE A 501 -12.81 -11.49 -32.34
C PHE A 501 -12.54 -11.80 -33.82
N ALA A 502 -11.49 -11.22 -34.39
CA ALA A 502 -11.08 -11.50 -35.75
C ALA A 502 -10.69 -12.98 -35.93
N ARG A 503 -10.00 -13.59 -34.96
CA ARG A 503 -9.67 -15.03 -34.98
C ARG A 503 -10.91 -15.92 -34.93
N PHE A 504 -11.87 -15.61 -34.06
CA PHE A 504 -13.15 -16.31 -34.01
C PHE A 504 -13.90 -16.20 -35.34
N SER A 505 -13.98 -15.00 -35.90
CA SER A 505 -14.63 -14.74 -37.19
C SER A 505 -13.95 -15.51 -38.33
N GLN A 506 -12.62 -15.53 -38.35
CA GLN A 506 -11.83 -16.29 -39.34
C GLN A 506 -12.03 -17.80 -39.20
N TRP A 507 -12.02 -18.33 -37.97
CA TRP A 507 -12.32 -19.74 -37.74
C TRP A 507 -13.71 -20.09 -38.25
N CYS A 508 -14.72 -19.29 -37.91
CA CYS A 508 -16.10 -19.53 -38.33
C CYS A 508 -16.28 -19.50 -39.86
N ALA A 509 -15.55 -18.62 -40.55
CA ALA A 509 -15.55 -18.56 -42.01
C ALA A 509 -14.96 -19.82 -42.67
N ASN A 510 -14.00 -20.48 -42.01
CA ASN A 510 -13.29 -21.64 -42.56
C ASN A 510 -13.86 -23.00 -42.09
N ASP A 511 -14.59 -23.03 -40.98
CA ASP A 511 -15.08 -24.24 -40.35
C ASP A 511 -16.59 -24.38 -40.50
N SER A 512 -17.03 -25.39 -41.24
CA SER A 512 -18.45 -25.70 -41.45
C SER A 512 -19.19 -26.08 -40.16
N ALA A 513 -18.48 -26.42 -39.07
CA ALA A 513 -19.08 -26.65 -37.77
C ALA A 513 -19.59 -25.36 -37.10
N CYS A 514 -19.18 -24.18 -37.59
CA CYS A 514 -19.68 -22.90 -37.08
C CYS A 514 -21.14 -22.66 -37.51
N ALA A 515 -22.01 -22.33 -36.55
CA ALA A 515 -23.42 -22.05 -36.82
C ALA A 515 -23.68 -20.80 -37.68
N LEU A 516 -22.66 -19.94 -37.83
CA LEU A 516 -22.67 -18.72 -38.64
C LEU A 516 -21.83 -18.86 -39.92
N HIS A 517 -21.39 -20.09 -40.25
CA HIS A 517 -20.60 -20.35 -41.45
C HIS A 517 -21.28 -19.82 -42.72
N GLY A 518 -20.51 -19.19 -43.60
CA GLY A 518 -21.02 -18.54 -44.81
C GLY A 518 -21.68 -17.17 -44.59
N ARG A 519 -21.68 -16.63 -43.36
CA ARG A 519 -22.14 -15.27 -43.05
C ARG A 519 -20.99 -14.39 -42.56
N ASP A 520 -21.13 -13.08 -42.73
CA ASP A 520 -20.19 -12.12 -42.13
C ASP A 520 -20.45 -11.99 -40.62
N VAL A 521 -19.59 -12.64 -39.82
CA VAL A 521 -19.76 -12.72 -38.35
C VAL A 521 -19.78 -11.33 -37.71
N GLY A 522 -18.94 -10.40 -38.19
CA GLY A 522 -18.90 -9.04 -37.66
C GLY A 522 -20.21 -8.27 -37.84
N THR A 523 -20.81 -8.35 -39.03
CA THR A 523 -22.12 -7.74 -39.34
C THR A 523 -23.23 -8.37 -38.51
N VAL A 524 -23.24 -9.70 -38.39
CA VAL A 524 -24.20 -10.43 -37.57
C VAL A 524 -24.11 -10.01 -36.10
N TRP A 525 -22.90 -10.01 -35.55
CA TRP A 525 -22.62 -9.64 -34.17
C TRP A 525 -23.03 -8.20 -33.84
N ASN A 526 -22.59 -7.24 -34.67
CA ASN A 526 -22.92 -5.82 -34.47
C ASN A 526 -24.41 -5.54 -34.65
N GLY A 527 -25.04 -6.22 -35.62
CA GLY A 527 -26.49 -6.15 -35.86
C GLY A 527 -27.29 -6.65 -34.66
N LEU A 528 -26.94 -7.83 -34.14
CA LEU A 528 -27.54 -8.41 -32.94
C LEU A 528 -27.42 -7.45 -31.75
N ARG A 529 -26.21 -6.99 -31.45
CA ARG A 529 -25.97 -6.10 -30.30
C ARG A 529 -26.74 -4.78 -30.43
N SER A 530 -26.69 -4.14 -31.59
CA SER A 530 -27.41 -2.88 -31.84
C SER A 530 -28.92 -3.05 -31.72
N ALA A 531 -29.47 -4.20 -32.15
CA ALA A 531 -30.87 -4.52 -31.96
C ALA A 531 -31.21 -4.76 -30.48
N ALA A 532 -30.37 -5.50 -29.76
CA ALA A 532 -30.51 -5.80 -28.34
C ALA A 532 -30.43 -4.54 -27.45
N ASP A 533 -29.62 -3.55 -27.81
CA ASP A 533 -29.57 -2.26 -27.09
C ASP A 533 -30.87 -1.45 -27.23
N ARG A 534 -31.60 -1.61 -28.34
CA ARG A 534 -32.91 -0.98 -28.56
C ARG A 534 -34.06 -1.79 -27.97
N SER A 535 -33.98 -3.11 -28.09
CA SER A 535 -34.99 -4.06 -27.63
C SER A 535 -34.27 -5.27 -27.04
N PRO A 536 -34.04 -5.29 -25.72
CA PRO A 536 -33.32 -6.37 -25.05
C PRO A 536 -33.90 -7.74 -25.37
N VAL A 537 -33.02 -8.71 -25.66
CA VAL A 537 -33.40 -10.06 -26.10
C VAL A 537 -33.76 -10.89 -24.87
N PRO A 538 -34.94 -11.54 -24.84
CA PRO A 538 -35.31 -12.42 -23.74
C PRO A 538 -34.25 -13.48 -23.42
N ALA A 539 -34.00 -13.69 -22.14
CA ALA A 539 -33.12 -14.72 -21.60
C ALA A 539 -33.88 -15.50 -20.50
N GLU A 540 -33.18 -16.08 -19.53
CA GLU A 540 -33.82 -16.90 -18.49
C GLU A 540 -34.67 -16.09 -17.50
N LYS A 541 -35.68 -16.74 -16.89
CA LYS A 541 -36.43 -16.24 -15.72
C LYS A 541 -36.97 -14.80 -15.85
N GLY A 542 -37.34 -14.40 -17.07
CA GLY A 542 -37.93 -13.10 -17.35
C GLY A 542 -36.96 -11.92 -17.42
N VAL A 543 -35.64 -12.17 -17.38
CA VAL A 543 -34.64 -11.14 -17.70
C VAL A 543 -34.40 -11.08 -19.22
N ALA A 544 -33.93 -9.94 -19.70
CA ALA A 544 -33.59 -9.74 -21.11
C ALA A 544 -32.21 -9.07 -21.23
N TYR A 545 -31.41 -9.48 -22.20
CA TYR A 545 -30.03 -9.04 -22.39
C TYR A 545 -29.94 -7.91 -23.42
N SER A 546 -29.28 -6.83 -23.04
CA SER A 546 -28.86 -5.75 -23.93
C SER A 546 -27.66 -6.18 -24.80
N GLY A 547 -27.25 -5.35 -25.75
CA GLY A 547 -26.04 -5.58 -26.53
C GLY A 547 -24.79 -5.63 -25.64
N PHE A 548 -24.74 -4.77 -24.61
CA PHE A 548 -23.72 -4.82 -23.56
C PHE A 548 -23.73 -6.15 -22.79
N ASP A 549 -24.90 -6.63 -22.35
CA ASP A 549 -25.00 -7.91 -21.61
C ASP A 549 -24.50 -9.08 -22.47
N ILE A 550 -24.88 -9.12 -23.74
CA ILE A 550 -24.43 -10.15 -24.71
C ILE A 550 -22.91 -10.07 -24.90
N ALA A 551 -22.35 -8.87 -25.03
CA ALA A 551 -20.92 -8.68 -25.24
C ALA A 551 -20.10 -9.18 -24.04
N VAL A 552 -20.49 -8.82 -22.82
CA VAL A 552 -19.83 -9.27 -21.58
C VAL A 552 -19.95 -10.79 -21.44
N ALA A 553 -21.13 -11.35 -21.71
CA ALA A 553 -21.37 -12.79 -21.56
C ALA A 553 -20.63 -13.65 -22.59
N ALA A 554 -20.31 -13.10 -23.77
CA ALA A 554 -19.59 -13.82 -24.83
C ALA A 554 -18.07 -13.96 -24.57
N MET A 555 -17.47 -13.05 -23.79
CA MET A 555 -16.01 -12.96 -23.61
C MET A 555 -15.28 -14.26 -23.25
N PRO A 556 -15.78 -15.09 -22.34
CA PRO A 556 -15.05 -16.29 -21.89
C PRO A 556 -14.95 -17.36 -22.97
N ASP A 557 -16.05 -17.58 -23.71
CA ASP A 557 -16.09 -18.51 -24.84
C ASP A 557 -15.23 -17.98 -25.98
N LEU A 558 -15.24 -16.65 -26.17
CA LEU A 558 -14.43 -15.98 -27.17
C LEU A 558 -12.93 -16.11 -26.87
N VAL A 559 -12.51 -15.83 -25.63
CA VAL A 559 -11.09 -15.78 -25.23
C VAL A 559 -10.51 -17.16 -24.96
N THR A 560 -11.32 -18.10 -24.42
CA THR A 560 -10.87 -19.47 -24.10
C THR A 560 -11.73 -20.51 -24.83
N PRO A 561 -11.49 -20.74 -26.14
CA PRO A 561 -12.32 -21.62 -26.99
C PRO A 561 -12.33 -23.10 -26.59
N GLY A 562 -11.37 -23.55 -25.78
CA GLY A 562 -11.20 -24.94 -25.41
C GLY A 562 -10.68 -25.82 -26.57
N ALA A 563 -10.55 -27.12 -26.31
CA ALA A 563 -10.13 -28.10 -27.31
C ALA A 563 -11.10 -28.11 -28.51
N ASP A 564 -10.57 -28.26 -29.72
CA ASP A 564 -11.33 -28.29 -30.97
C ASP A 564 -12.34 -27.15 -31.14
N ASN A 565 -12.05 -25.99 -30.55
CA ASN A 565 -12.89 -24.80 -30.56
C ASN A 565 -14.34 -25.05 -30.10
N ALA A 566 -14.54 -25.97 -29.14
CA ALA A 566 -15.86 -26.34 -28.64
C ALA A 566 -16.69 -25.12 -28.19
N ARG A 567 -16.09 -24.19 -27.46
CA ARG A 567 -16.79 -23.01 -26.95
C ARG A 567 -17.04 -21.95 -28.02
N TRP A 568 -16.22 -21.90 -29.08
CA TRP A 568 -16.56 -21.08 -30.26
C TRP A 568 -17.76 -21.64 -31.03
N LYS A 569 -17.93 -22.97 -31.08
CA LYS A 569 -19.14 -23.59 -31.65
C LYS A 569 -20.39 -23.22 -30.83
N GLU A 570 -20.28 -23.29 -29.50
CA GLU A 570 -21.34 -22.86 -28.58
C GLU A 570 -21.68 -21.37 -28.73
N LEU A 571 -20.66 -20.52 -28.77
CA LEU A 571 -20.82 -19.07 -28.98
C LEU A 571 -21.52 -18.76 -30.30
N ALA A 572 -21.10 -19.39 -31.41
CA ALA A 572 -21.74 -19.19 -32.70
C ALA A 572 -23.22 -19.60 -32.67
N GLN A 573 -23.57 -20.68 -31.95
CA GLN A 573 -24.96 -21.09 -31.76
C GLN A 573 -25.73 -20.11 -30.89
N ALA A 574 -25.14 -19.59 -29.81
CA ALA A 574 -25.75 -18.61 -28.93
C ALA A 574 -26.07 -17.31 -29.68
N ILE A 575 -25.15 -16.82 -30.51
CA ILE A 575 -25.37 -15.66 -31.39
C ILE A 575 -26.57 -15.90 -32.31
N ARG A 576 -26.63 -17.06 -32.98
CA ARG A 576 -27.74 -17.40 -33.88
C ARG A 576 -29.08 -17.52 -33.16
N ARG A 577 -29.11 -18.06 -31.94
CA ARG A 577 -30.34 -18.13 -31.13
C ARG A 577 -30.80 -16.73 -30.72
N ALA A 578 -29.88 -15.85 -30.33
CA ALA A 578 -30.20 -14.50 -29.91
C ALA A 578 -30.73 -13.63 -31.06
N GLU A 579 -30.24 -13.81 -32.30
CA GLU A 579 -30.86 -13.20 -33.50
C GLU A 579 -32.33 -13.60 -33.68
N ASN A 580 -32.72 -14.78 -33.19
CA ASN A 580 -34.09 -15.30 -33.25
C ASN A 580 -34.88 -15.02 -31.96
N GLY A 581 -34.40 -14.12 -31.09
CA GLY A 581 -35.13 -13.68 -29.90
C GLY A 581 -34.85 -14.48 -28.62
N ASP A 582 -33.81 -15.31 -28.60
CA ASP A 582 -33.45 -16.15 -27.43
C ASP A 582 -31.97 -16.02 -27.04
N ALA A 583 -31.70 -15.28 -25.97
CA ALA A 583 -30.36 -15.07 -25.41
C ALA A 583 -30.00 -16.05 -24.28
N THR A 584 -30.77 -17.12 -24.05
CA THR A 584 -30.48 -18.13 -23.00
C THR A 584 -29.13 -18.80 -23.17
N GLY A 585 -28.62 -18.90 -24.40
CA GLY A 585 -27.28 -19.41 -24.71
C GLY A 585 -26.13 -18.62 -24.06
N PHE A 586 -26.38 -17.41 -23.56
CA PHE A 586 -25.41 -16.59 -22.84
C PHE A 586 -25.57 -16.66 -21.31
N SER A 587 -26.65 -17.25 -20.79
CA SER A 587 -27.00 -17.17 -19.37
C SER A 587 -26.17 -18.10 -18.49
N ASP A 588 -25.76 -19.28 -18.99
CA ASP A 588 -25.02 -20.26 -18.19
C ASP A 588 -23.67 -19.73 -17.71
N TYR A 589 -22.95 -19.04 -18.60
CA TYR A 589 -21.71 -18.38 -18.21
C TYR A 589 -21.95 -17.31 -17.15
N VAL A 590 -22.92 -16.42 -17.37
CA VAL A 590 -23.21 -15.34 -16.43
C VAL A 590 -23.50 -15.93 -15.05
N LYS A 591 -24.37 -16.94 -14.95
CA LYS A 591 -24.69 -17.60 -13.68
C LYS A 591 -23.43 -18.23 -13.05
N ALA A 592 -22.62 -18.94 -13.81
CA ALA A 592 -21.41 -19.58 -13.30
C ALA A 592 -20.39 -18.55 -12.76
N GLY A 593 -20.14 -17.47 -13.52
CA GLY A 593 -19.16 -16.43 -13.18
C GLY A 593 -19.63 -15.41 -12.13
N THR A 594 -20.93 -15.38 -11.81
CA THR A 594 -21.53 -14.39 -10.90
C THR A 594 -22.29 -15.02 -9.74
N LEU A 595 -21.98 -16.28 -9.42
CA LEU A 595 -22.57 -17.02 -8.29
C LEU A 595 -24.12 -17.06 -8.36
N GLY A 596 -24.64 -17.26 -9.56
CA GLY A 596 -26.07 -17.44 -9.83
C GLY A 596 -26.84 -16.16 -10.21
N SER A 597 -26.18 -15.01 -10.38
CA SER A 597 -26.86 -13.82 -10.91
C SER A 597 -27.31 -14.04 -12.36
N LEU A 598 -28.44 -13.42 -12.72
CA LEU A 598 -29.03 -13.51 -14.05
C LEU A 598 -28.39 -12.55 -15.07
N LYS A 599 -27.68 -11.54 -14.59
CA LYS A 599 -26.88 -10.58 -15.35
C LYS A 599 -25.59 -10.30 -14.60
N THR A 600 -24.61 -9.72 -15.28
CA THR A 600 -23.39 -9.21 -14.65
C THR A 600 -23.75 -8.18 -13.57
N PRO A 601 -23.60 -8.51 -12.27
CA PRO A 601 -23.96 -7.58 -11.22
C PRO A 601 -22.92 -6.47 -11.15
N SER A 602 -23.35 -5.31 -10.66
CA SER A 602 -22.46 -4.19 -10.36
C SER A 602 -21.43 -4.53 -9.31
N PHE A 603 -21.66 -5.61 -8.56
CA PHE A 603 -20.77 -6.01 -7.50
C PHE A 603 -20.70 -7.55 -7.41
N VAL A 604 -19.76 -8.18 -8.14
CA VAL A 604 -19.38 -9.59 -7.91
C VAL A 604 -18.29 -9.63 -6.82
N GLY A 605 -18.05 -10.78 -6.17
CA GLY A 605 -16.93 -10.98 -5.23
C GLY A 605 -15.56 -10.54 -5.77
N MET A 606 -15.38 -10.55 -7.10
CA MET A 606 -14.20 -9.98 -7.77
C MET A 606 -14.06 -8.46 -7.60
N ASN A 607 -15.19 -7.73 -7.63
CA ASN A 607 -15.19 -6.27 -7.51
C ASN A 607 -14.74 -5.81 -6.12
N MET A 608 -14.97 -6.60 -5.05
CA MET A 608 -14.48 -6.26 -3.71
C MET A 608 -12.98 -5.96 -3.73
N THR A 609 -12.22 -6.89 -4.32
CA THR A 609 -10.77 -6.78 -4.45
C THR A 609 -10.40 -5.78 -5.55
N HIS A 610 -11.00 -5.85 -6.74
CA HIS A 610 -10.69 -4.94 -7.84
C HIS A 610 -10.89 -3.46 -7.48
N CYS A 611 -11.96 -3.12 -6.75
CA CYS A 611 -12.25 -1.75 -6.36
C CYS A 611 -11.23 -1.24 -5.33
N LEU A 612 -10.86 -2.08 -4.35
CA LEU A 612 -9.78 -1.77 -3.41
C LEU A 612 -8.42 -1.70 -4.12
N ASP A 613 -8.20 -2.51 -5.14
CA ASP A 613 -6.97 -2.47 -5.93
C ASP A 613 -6.97 -1.36 -6.99
N GLY A 614 -8.04 -0.57 -7.07
CA GLY A 614 -8.10 0.66 -7.86
C GLY A 614 -8.46 0.46 -9.32
N ILE A 615 -9.01 -0.70 -9.70
CA ILE A 615 -9.57 -0.95 -11.04
C ILE A 615 -10.93 -0.24 -11.13
N ARG A 616 -10.87 1.08 -11.37
CA ARG A 616 -12.05 1.94 -11.49
C ARG A 616 -11.77 3.13 -12.40
N TYR A 617 -12.82 3.69 -12.98
CA TYR A 617 -12.75 5.02 -13.59
C TYR A 617 -12.72 6.09 -12.51
N ARG A 618 -11.91 7.14 -12.70
CA ARG A 618 -11.83 8.27 -11.77
C ARG A 618 -13.09 9.12 -11.80
N ASP A 619 -13.60 9.38 -13.00
CA ASP A 619 -14.72 10.29 -13.24
C ASP A 619 -15.42 9.94 -14.57
N TYR A 620 -16.58 10.57 -14.80
CA TYR A 620 -17.37 10.35 -16.01
C TYR A 620 -16.62 10.77 -17.30
N ALA A 621 -15.79 11.81 -17.24
CA ALA A 621 -15.05 12.30 -18.39
C ALA A 621 -13.97 11.30 -18.85
N GLU A 622 -13.27 10.68 -17.89
CA GLU A 622 -12.33 9.59 -18.16
C GLU A 622 -13.04 8.37 -18.75
N TYR A 623 -14.15 7.95 -18.15
CA TYR A 623 -14.96 6.85 -18.68
C TYR A 623 -15.40 7.12 -20.13
N ARG A 624 -15.95 8.30 -20.43
CA ARG A 624 -16.37 8.67 -21.80
C ARG A 624 -15.22 8.69 -22.78
N ARG A 625 -14.06 9.21 -22.37
CA ARG A 625 -12.84 9.23 -23.21
C ARG A 625 -12.37 7.81 -23.54
N LEU A 626 -12.33 6.93 -22.55
CA LEU A 626 -11.84 5.55 -22.70
C LEU A 626 -12.84 4.66 -23.43
N ARG A 627 -14.15 4.86 -23.24
CA ARG A 627 -15.19 4.22 -24.06
C ARG A 627 -15.08 4.62 -25.53
N ALA A 628 -14.95 5.91 -25.82
CA ALA A 628 -14.77 6.40 -27.20
C ALA A 628 -13.45 5.90 -27.83
N LEU A 629 -12.42 5.65 -27.02
CA LEU A 629 -11.20 4.99 -27.48
C LEU A 629 -11.47 3.53 -27.86
N GLY A 630 -12.20 2.80 -27.02
CA GLY A 630 -12.63 1.43 -27.33
C GLY A 630 -13.44 1.35 -28.62
N GLU A 631 -14.42 2.23 -28.81
CA GLU A 631 -15.28 2.25 -30.02
C GLU A 631 -14.47 2.35 -31.32
N ARG A 632 -13.31 3.02 -31.28
CA ARG A 632 -12.41 3.15 -32.43
C ARG A 632 -11.48 1.96 -32.63
N ILE A 633 -11.07 1.28 -31.57
CA ILE A 633 -10.04 0.24 -31.61
C ILE A 633 -10.65 -1.16 -31.69
N ALA A 634 -11.76 -1.37 -30.98
CA ALA A 634 -12.46 -2.64 -30.85
C ALA A 634 -13.95 -2.45 -31.16
N PRO A 635 -14.33 -2.10 -32.40
CA PRO A 635 -15.72 -1.81 -32.75
C PRO A 635 -16.69 -2.96 -32.44
N HIS A 636 -16.23 -4.20 -32.35
CA HIS A 636 -17.06 -5.35 -31.99
C HIS A 636 -17.19 -5.55 -30.47
N LEU A 637 -16.25 -5.06 -29.67
CA LEU A 637 -16.08 -5.44 -28.26
C LEU A 637 -15.75 -4.28 -27.31
N TYR A 638 -15.88 -3.03 -27.74
CA TYR A 638 -15.44 -1.85 -26.98
C TYR A 638 -16.04 -1.72 -25.58
N ASP A 639 -17.22 -2.29 -25.35
CA ASP A 639 -17.93 -2.23 -24.08
C ASP A 639 -17.83 -3.49 -23.24
N SER A 640 -17.28 -4.57 -23.80
CA SER A 640 -17.16 -5.87 -23.13
C SER A 640 -16.31 -5.85 -21.86
N GLU A 641 -15.43 -4.85 -21.70
CA GLU A 641 -14.53 -4.69 -20.56
C GLU A 641 -14.94 -3.55 -19.62
N LEU A 642 -16.03 -2.83 -19.92
CA LEU A 642 -16.46 -1.67 -19.10
C LEU A 642 -17.09 -2.10 -17.78
N TRP A 643 -17.56 -3.34 -17.68
CA TRP A 643 -18.36 -3.80 -16.54
C TRP A 643 -17.57 -3.78 -15.22
N HIS A 644 -16.29 -4.18 -15.22
CA HIS A 644 -15.48 -4.21 -14.00
C HIS A 644 -15.25 -2.79 -13.44
N PRO A 645 -14.72 -1.81 -14.20
CA PRO A 645 -14.45 -0.49 -13.62
C PRO A 645 -15.73 0.31 -13.35
N LEU A 646 -16.82 0.05 -14.10
CA LEU A 646 -18.15 0.62 -13.82
C LEU A 646 -18.74 0.10 -12.50
N GLY A 647 -18.47 -1.16 -12.14
CA GLY A 647 -18.91 -1.74 -10.86
C GLY A 647 -18.28 -1.07 -9.64
N CYS A 648 -17.11 -0.46 -9.81
CA CYS A 648 -16.40 0.25 -8.75
C CYS A 648 -16.75 1.74 -8.63
N VAL A 649 -17.60 2.26 -9.51
CA VAL A 649 -18.04 3.66 -9.43
C VAL A 649 -18.84 3.86 -8.15
N GLY A 650 -18.43 4.83 -7.34
CA GLY A 650 -19.08 5.13 -6.07
C GLY A 650 -18.70 4.23 -4.89
N TRP A 651 -17.71 3.34 -5.05
CA TRP A 651 -17.20 2.45 -3.98
C TRP A 651 -16.96 3.20 -2.65
N PRO A 652 -17.39 2.67 -1.49
CA PRO A 652 -17.33 3.39 -0.23
C PRO A 652 -15.93 3.41 0.40
N GLU A 653 -15.05 2.47 0.04
CA GLU A 653 -13.68 2.41 0.56
C GLU A 653 -12.65 3.07 -0.39
N PRO A 654 -11.57 3.65 0.14
CA PRO A 654 -10.47 4.13 -0.68
C PRO A 654 -9.71 2.96 -1.33
N ALA A 655 -9.19 3.18 -2.53
CA ALA A 655 -8.32 2.20 -3.18
C ALA A 655 -6.96 2.14 -2.45
N ARG A 656 -6.51 0.93 -2.12
CA ARG A 656 -5.21 0.59 -1.55
C ARG A 656 -4.09 0.44 -2.60
N LYS A 657 -4.44 0.54 -3.89
CA LYS A 657 -3.55 0.58 -5.08
C LYS A 657 -2.30 -0.33 -4.96
N PRO A 658 -2.39 -1.62 -5.31
CA PRO A 658 -1.24 -2.48 -5.41
C PRO A 658 -0.30 -2.08 -6.54
N ALA A 659 -0.69 -1.16 -7.44
CA ALA A 659 0.16 -0.61 -8.49
C ALA A 659 1.18 0.41 -7.94
N ALA A 660 2.45 0.03 -7.89
CA ALA A 660 3.56 0.94 -7.62
C ALA A 660 4.85 0.35 -8.23
N PRO A 661 5.87 1.19 -8.54
CA PRO A 661 7.12 0.70 -9.11
C PRO A 661 7.74 -0.45 -8.31
N LEU A 662 8.28 -1.43 -9.03
CA LEU A 662 9.00 -2.56 -8.44
C LEU A 662 10.43 -2.14 -8.05
N PRO A 663 10.99 -2.63 -6.93
CA PRO A 663 12.40 -2.44 -6.58
C PRO A 663 13.26 -3.40 -7.41
N VAL A 664 13.35 -3.15 -8.73
CA VAL A 664 13.89 -4.09 -9.72
C VAL A 664 15.32 -4.57 -9.41
N ASP A 665 16.15 -3.74 -8.80
CA ASP A 665 17.53 -4.08 -8.42
C ASP A 665 17.63 -5.07 -7.25
N GLN A 666 16.53 -5.28 -6.51
CA GLN A 666 16.46 -6.19 -5.36
C GLN A 666 15.73 -7.50 -5.70
N LEU A 667 15.21 -7.63 -6.91
CA LEU A 667 14.37 -8.75 -7.33
C LEU A 667 15.18 -9.76 -8.16
N PRO A 668 14.92 -11.07 -8.01
CA PRO A 668 15.46 -12.04 -8.96
C PRO A 668 14.79 -11.86 -10.33
N PRO A 669 15.45 -12.26 -11.43
CA PRO A 669 14.82 -12.30 -12.75
C PRO A 669 13.49 -13.07 -12.73
N PHE A 670 12.48 -12.54 -13.41
CA PHE A 670 11.16 -13.13 -13.55
C PHE A 670 11.06 -13.97 -14.83
N VAL A 671 10.06 -14.86 -14.87
CA VAL A 671 9.62 -15.53 -16.10
C VAL A 671 8.15 -15.24 -16.34
N GLY A 672 7.83 -14.60 -17.47
CA GLY A 672 6.46 -14.37 -17.90
C GLY A 672 6.04 -15.36 -18.98
N ALA A 673 4.87 -15.98 -18.86
CA ALA A 673 4.27 -16.81 -19.90
C ALA A 673 2.88 -16.31 -20.25
N GLY A 674 2.50 -16.43 -21.51
CA GLY A 674 1.15 -16.07 -21.93
C GLY A 674 0.84 -16.49 -23.35
N THR A 675 -0.44 -16.43 -23.67
CA THR A 675 -1.07 -16.79 -24.94
C THR A 675 -1.31 -15.55 -25.80
N TRP A 676 -2.06 -15.70 -26.90
CA TRP A 676 -2.45 -14.55 -27.73
C TRP A 676 -3.21 -13.46 -26.96
N THR A 677 -3.86 -13.80 -25.83
CA THR A 677 -4.74 -12.87 -25.10
C THR A 677 -4.14 -12.26 -23.83
N ASP A 678 -2.94 -12.67 -23.42
CA ASP A 678 -2.32 -12.18 -22.17
C ASP A 678 -0.79 -12.09 -22.20
N TYR A 679 -0.13 -12.56 -23.27
CA TYR A 679 1.32 -12.49 -23.40
C TYR A 679 1.88 -11.06 -23.34
N ALA A 680 1.25 -10.11 -24.04
CA ALA A 680 1.76 -8.75 -24.12
C ALA A 680 1.80 -8.05 -22.74
N ASP A 681 0.78 -8.30 -21.91
CA ASP A 681 0.69 -7.74 -20.56
C ASP A 681 1.69 -8.41 -19.63
N THR A 682 1.75 -9.75 -19.66
CA THR A 682 2.64 -10.54 -18.83
C THR A 682 4.11 -10.29 -19.17
N ALA A 683 4.44 -10.17 -20.46
CA ALA A 683 5.79 -9.89 -20.92
C ALA A 683 6.26 -8.50 -20.48
N ASP A 684 5.42 -7.47 -20.60
CA ASP A 684 5.75 -6.12 -20.14
C ASP A 684 6.01 -6.07 -18.63
N LEU A 685 5.32 -6.89 -17.83
CA LEU A 685 5.59 -7.01 -16.40
C LEU A 685 6.93 -7.69 -16.12
N ALA A 686 7.13 -8.88 -16.68
CA ALA A 686 8.32 -9.68 -16.41
C ALA A 686 9.59 -8.93 -16.84
N LEU A 687 9.58 -8.31 -18.03
CA LEU A 687 10.74 -7.63 -18.60
C LEU A 687 11.10 -6.32 -17.92
N ARG A 688 10.28 -5.79 -16.99
CA ARG A 688 10.67 -4.67 -16.12
C ARG A 688 11.78 -5.04 -15.16
N VAL A 689 11.90 -6.31 -14.78
CA VAL A 689 12.99 -6.79 -13.92
C VAL A 689 14.17 -7.22 -14.80
N PRO A 690 15.38 -6.66 -14.63
CA PRO A 690 16.54 -7.02 -15.43
C PRO A 690 16.87 -8.51 -15.41
N GLY A 691 17.28 -9.04 -16.58
CA GLY A 691 17.65 -10.45 -16.72
C GLY A 691 16.47 -11.43 -16.85
N SER A 692 15.23 -10.93 -16.83
CA SER A 692 14.01 -11.73 -16.98
C SER A 692 13.83 -12.26 -18.40
N GLY A 693 12.95 -13.25 -18.54
CA GLY A 693 12.63 -13.89 -19.82
C GLY A 693 11.15 -14.16 -19.98
N THR A 694 10.73 -14.47 -21.20
CA THR A 694 9.32 -14.67 -21.54
C THR A 694 9.11 -15.90 -22.42
N ILE A 695 7.94 -16.52 -22.27
CA ILE A 695 7.47 -17.66 -23.04
C ILE A 695 6.19 -17.23 -23.75
N ARG A 696 6.24 -17.09 -25.07
CA ARG A 696 5.07 -16.83 -25.89
C ARG A 696 4.46 -18.15 -26.35
N TYR A 697 3.26 -18.45 -25.90
CA TYR A 697 2.50 -19.57 -26.45
C TYR A 697 1.69 -19.10 -27.66
N GLU A 698 1.95 -19.70 -28.81
CA GLU A 698 1.27 -19.41 -30.07
C GLU A 698 -0.05 -20.17 -30.18
N GLY A 699 -0.99 -19.84 -29.31
CA GLY A 699 -2.28 -20.48 -29.29
C GLY A 699 -3.24 -19.82 -28.32
N GLN A 700 -4.37 -20.50 -28.16
CA GLN A 700 -5.43 -20.13 -27.24
C GLN A 700 -5.19 -20.73 -25.86
N GLY A 701 -5.86 -20.16 -24.86
CA GLY A 701 -5.83 -20.64 -23.47
C GLY A 701 -5.40 -19.56 -22.49
N HIS A 702 -5.29 -19.96 -21.23
CA HIS A 702 -4.94 -19.09 -20.11
C HIS A 702 -4.42 -19.95 -18.96
N GLY A 703 -3.38 -19.51 -18.24
CA GLY A 703 -2.77 -20.30 -17.17
C GLY A 703 -2.12 -21.58 -17.71
N LEU A 704 -1.12 -21.44 -18.57
CA LEU A 704 -0.51 -22.53 -19.34
C LEU A 704 0.07 -23.64 -18.47
N TYR A 705 0.66 -23.29 -17.32
CA TYR A 705 1.14 -24.32 -16.38
C TYR A 705 0.00 -25.17 -15.82
N HIS A 706 -1.10 -24.52 -15.43
CA HIS A 706 -2.26 -25.17 -14.86
C HIS A 706 -3.03 -26.04 -15.86
N THR A 707 -3.00 -25.67 -17.15
CA THR A 707 -3.64 -26.43 -18.24
C THR A 707 -2.80 -27.62 -18.71
N GLY A 708 -1.57 -27.79 -18.21
CA GLY A 708 -0.75 -28.95 -18.52
C GLY A 708 0.11 -28.81 -19.77
N ASP A 709 0.32 -27.59 -20.29
CA ASP A 709 1.11 -27.39 -21.51
C ASP A 709 2.58 -27.87 -21.31
N PRO A 710 3.01 -28.93 -22.03
CA PRO A 710 4.29 -29.57 -21.73
C PRO A 710 5.48 -28.66 -22.03
N CYS A 711 5.39 -27.81 -23.06
CA CYS A 711 6.44 -26.88 -23.42
C CYS A 711 6.63 -25.82 -22.32
N THR A 712 5.55 -25.16 -21.91
CA THR A 712 5.58 -24.12 -20.87
C THR A 712 6.00 -24.69 -19.53
N ILE A 713 5.47 -25.86 -19.14
CA ILE A 713 5.88 -26.56 -17.90
C ILE A 713 7.37 -26.90 -17.92
N ALA A 714 7.93 -27.34 -19.05
CA ALA A 714 9.35 -27.65 -19.14
C ALA A 714 10.23 -26.43 -18.88
N TYR A 715 9.90 -25.27 -19.45
CA TYR A 715 10.62 -24.02 -19.20
C TYR A 715 10.42 -23.52 -17.77
N ALA A 716 9.19 -23.53 -17.26
CA ALA A 716 8.87 -23.10 -15.90
C ALA A 716 9.58 -23.98 -14.86
N ASN A 717 9.54 -25.31 -15.01
CA ASN A 717 10.22 -26.23 -14.10
C ASN A 717 11.74 -26.03 -14.11
N ARG A 718 12.35 -25.82 -15.29
CA ARG A 718 13.79 -25.51 -15.37
C ARG A 718 14.13 -24.20 -14.67
N TYR A 719 13.28 -23.19 -14.79
CA TYR A 719 13.45 -21.93 -14.06
C TYR A 719 13.27 -22.11 -12.55
N PHE A 720 12.23 -22.81 -12.08
CA PHE A 720 12.03 -23.05 -10.65
C PHE A 720 13.17 -23.84 -10.03
N ILE A 721 13.65 -24.89 -10.71
CA ILE A 721 14.68 -25.79 -10.18
C ILE A 721 16.07 -25.15 -10.25
N ASP A 722 16.46 -24.66 -11.43
CA ASP A 722 17.84 -24.26 -11.73
C ASP A 722 18.04 -22.74 -11.81
N LEU A 723 16.98 -21.94 -11.61
CA LEU A 723 16.97 -20.48 -11.82
C LEU A 723 17.41 -20.07 -13.24
N ARG A 724 17.21 -20.98 -14.21
CA ARG A 724 17.53 -20.74 -15.62
C ARG A 724 16.36 -20.12 -16.35
N VAL A 725 16.45 -18.81 -16.54
CA VAL A 725 15.52 -18.01 -17.33
C VAL A 725 15.50 -18.48 -18.80
N PRO A 726 14.33 -18.57 -19.45
CA PRO A 726 14.25 -18.86 -20.88
C PRO A 726 14.91 -17.76 -21.72
N PRO A 727 15.51 -18.09 -22.88
CA PRO A 727 15.95 -17.07 -23.82
C PRO A 727 14.81 -16.11 -24.19
N LEU A 728 15.16 -14.85 -24.46
CA LEU A 728 14.20 -13.88 -25.00
C LEU A 728 13.57 -14.43 -26.28
N ASN A 729 12.27 -14.19 -26.46
CA ASN A 729 11.48 -14.70 -27.58
C ASN A 729 11.35 -16.23 -27.63
N THR A 730 11.40 -16.90 -26.48
CA THR A 730 11.03 -18.33 -26.42
C THR A 730 9.58 -18.48 -26.86
N VAL A 731 9.33 -19.44 -27.77
CA VAL A 731 8.00 -19.71 -28.31
C VAL A 731 7.62 -21.17 -28.04
N CYS A 732 6.45 -21.37 -27.46
CA CYS A 732 5.75 -22.65 -27.36
C CYS A 732 4.60 -22.68 -28.36
N ARG A 733 4.25 -23.86 -28.86
CA ARG A 733 3.15 -24.07 -29.81
C ARG A 733 2.28 -25.24 -29.34
N PRO A 734 0.98 -25.24 -29.68
CA PRO A 734 0.13 -26.41 -29.50
C PRO A 734 0.76 -27.64 -30.16
N GLU A 735 0.63 -28.81 -29.54
CA GLU A 735 0.94 -30.08 -30.20
C GLU A 735 -0.03 -30.27 -31.38
N SER A 736 0.51 -30.64 -32.54
CA SER A 736 -0.21 -30.77 -33.81
C SER A 736 -1.03 -32.04 -33.92
#